data_AF-A0A3B5LWX3-F1
#
_entry.id   AF-A0A3B5LWX3-F1
#
_cell.length_a   1.000
_cell.length_b   1.000
_cell.length_c   1.000
_cell.angle_alpha   90.00
_cell.angle_beta   90.00
_cell.angle_gamma   90.00
#
_symmetry.space_group_name_H-M   'P 1'
#
loop_
_entity.id
_entity.type
_entity.pdbx_description
1 polymer ?
#
loop_
_entity_poly.entity_id
_entity_poly.type
_entity_poly.pdbx_seq_one_letter_code
_entity_poly.pdbx_strand_id
1 'polypeptide(L)'
;ISVKKRNVKMPKSAKKPCTTQTSISRYFGGLSSSSRPQSGIKPNPAEHRLSRGKVRPGFCLSKITKSGGREGGKVAESPSDSSAPCRRSRSTYTPLEQQVLELKQQQKDVLLAVECGYKYRFFGEDAEIAAKELNITCHLDHNFMTCSIPTHRLFVHVRRLVSHGHKVGVVKQTETSALKASGTNRSALFSRQLSALYTKSTLVGEDVNPVCRVADVEEGGCADVVSDPPDSFLLCISENWDKVKKQLSVGVVVIRGSILTCGCCNKLRLLLLLFPSSAQTDDRIRVERRDSAEFEFTSAMNTVVKFYYSRSLSSVASFDSPVICCLGPLIQYLQEFNLEKVLRNESVRGSLLWVLDHTRTPFGRRLLRKWVSQPLTEPQCIAERQDAVQEMMESDSITLNSIRSLLSHLPDLERGICSIYHGKSSTQEFFLICSSLSRLGLELQALLPAVQSQIRSSLLRSLLLDTPDLLAPAHGFLKVLNEKAAKSGNKTELFSDLSGFPMLQERMSQIQSVLAEIQAHRKEVRLVLKAPALDYVTVSGQEFLIEVKNSLSSIVPPDWVKISSTKTVSRYHSPFLVERYKKLQQLREQLLLDCQREWTRFLDQFGEHYHTMKRAISHLATTDCLLSLAEVAKQGNYCRPKVCENNHQIMITDGRHPAIDLLMGEHSQYVPNHTVLQRDCKRTMIITGPNMGGKSSYIRQVALICVMAQIGSYVPACEACLGVLDGIYTRMGASDNIFKGRSTFMEELTEASEIISQATERSLVILDELGRGTSTHDGIAIAYATLEYFIKDVKSFTLFVTHYPPLCELEQVYPQHVSNFHMAFLLNEPDVTTDADEVQPEFITFLYQLTEGAAGRSYGLNVARLADIPDPILHTASRKARELELMVNARRKYQKLLSALWSICDKSSLEKWLQSNS
;
A
#
# COMPACT_ATOMS: atom_id res chain seq x y z
N ILE A 1 -22.16 -20.42 63.02
CA ILE A 1 -21.39 -19.90 64.18
C ILE A 1 -20.82 -18.53 63.79
N SER A 2 -20.80 -17.56 64.71
CA SER A 2 -20.31 -16.20 64.46
C SER A 2 -18.80 -16.05 64.77
N VAL A 3 -18.29 -14.81 64.72
CA VAL A 3 -16.95 -14.37 65.22
C VAL A 3 -15.78 -14.67 64.26
N LYS A 4 -14.79 -13.79 64.03
CA LYS A 4 -14.70 -12.30 63.86
C LYS A 4 -13.20 -11.95 63.70
N LYS A 5 -12.89 -10.99 62.81
CA LYS A 5 -11.85 -9.94 62.98
C LYS A 5 -10.34 -10.30 63.07
N ARG A 6 -9.58 -9.67 62.15
CA ARG A 6 -8.38 -8.82 62.39
C ARG A 6 -7.03 -9.53 62.69
N ASN A 7 -5.83 -8.97 62.40
CA ASN A 7 -5.48 -7.63 61.89
C ASN A 7 -4.03 -7.55 61.30
N VAL A 8 -3.70 -6.43 60.62
CA VAL A 8 -2.35 -5.77 60.59
C VAL A 8 -1.23 -6.51 59.79
N LYS A 9 -0.39 -5.87 58.94
CA LYS A 9 -0.24 -4.48 58.42
C LYS A 9 0.53 -4.49 57.08
N MET A 10 0.37 -3.44 56.28
CA MET A 10 1.31 -3.01 55.22
C MET A 10 1.48 -1.47 55.28
N PRO A 11 2.66 -0.90 54.96
CA PRO A 11 2.91 0.55 55.10
C PRO A 11 2.61 1.37 53.83
N LYS A 12 1.62 2.27 53.96
CA LYS A 12 1.63 3.68 53.54
C LYS A 12 2.39 4.08 52.25
N SER A 13 1.64 4.33 51.18
CA SER A 13 1.88 5.48 50.28
C SER A 13 1.08 6.71 50.76
N ALA A 14 1.51 7.92 50.39
CA ALA A 14 0.90 9.17 50.84
C ALA A 14 -0.20 9.68 49.89
N LYS A 15 -1.31 10.17 50.47
CA LYS A 15 -2.39 10.93 49.80
C LYS A 15 -2.05 12.44 49.90
N LYS A 16 -2.57 13.35 49.06
CA LYS A 16 -4.00 13.74 48.94
C LYS A 16 -4.31 14.52 47.64
N PRO A 17 -5.62 14.76 47.31
CA PRO A 17 -6.07 15.07 45.95
C PRO A 17 -6.60 16.51 45.76
N CYS A 18 -6.97 16.83 44.51
CA CYS A 18 -7.91 17.91 44.19
C CYS A 18 -9.12 17.38 43.41
N THR A 19 -10.32 17.74 43.87
CA THR A 19 -11.52 17.94 43.03
C THR A 19 -11.54 19.43 42.57
N THR A 20 -12.42 19.97 41.72
CA THR A 20 -13.74 19.55 41.20
C THR A 20 -13.99 20.21 39.81
N GLN A 21 -15.14 19.97 39.18
CA GLN A 21 -15.56 20.56 37.89
C GLN A 21 -15.74 22.10 37.93
N THR A 22 -15.46 22.82 36.83
CA THR A 22 -16.32 23.93 36.33
C THR A 22 -15.95 24.46 34.92
N SER A 23 -16.98 24.55 34.06
CA SER A 23 -17.38 25.70 33.21
C SER A 23 -16.52 26.29 32.08
N ILE A 24 -17.24 26.91 31.12
CA ILE A 24 -16.77 27.48 29.86
C ILE A 24 -16.92 29.02 29.85
N SER A 25 -15.98 29.69 29.18
CA SER A 25 -16.00 31.10 28.71
C SER A 25 -15.94 32.25 29.74
N ARG A 26 -15.14 33.27 29.40
CA ARG A 26 -15.60 34.62 28.99
C ARG A 26 -14.39 35.51 28.68
N TYR A 27 -14.47 36.32 27.63
CA TYR A 27 -14.15 37.76 27.69
C TYR A 27 -14.69 38.48 26.45
N PHE A 28 -15.84 39.14 26.62
CA PHE A 28 -16.28 40.27 25.81
C PHE A 28 -16.90 41.26 26.80
N GLY A 29 -16.42 42.51 26.82
CA GLY A 29 -17.02 43.59 27.57
C GLY A 29 -18.03 44.33 26.70
N GLY A 30 -19.19 44.67 27.25
CA GLY A 30 -20.22 45.48 26.58
C GLY A 30 -20.53 46.75 27.36
N LEU A 31 -21.43 47.57 26.80
CA LEU A 31 -22.08 48.68 27.50
C LEU A 31 -23.53 48.84 26.99
N SER A 32 -24.36 49.53 27.79
CA SER A 32 -25.80 49.77 27.59
C SER A 32 -26.08 50.82 26.49
N SER A 33 -27.31 51.15 26.08
CA SER A 33 -28.64 51.06 26.73
C SER A 33 -29.83 50.98 25.74
N SER A 34 -31.06 51.13 26.23
CA SER A 34 -32.34 50.80 25.56
C SER A 34 -33.16 51.99 25.02
N SER A 35 -33.82 51.82 23.86
CA SER A 35 -35.14 52.42 23.54
C SER A 35 -35.81 51.78 22.29
N ARG A 36 -37.14 51.93 22.15
CA ARG A 36 -37.98 51.48 20.99
C ARG A 36 -38.25 52.67 20.01
N PRO A 37 -39.21 52.61 19.04
CA PRO A 37 -39.11 51.98 17.71
C PRO A 37 -39.52 52.98 16.57
N GLN A 38 -40.14 52.50 15.48
CA GLN A 38 -40.72 53.24 14.32
C GLN A 38 -39.72 53.77 13.27
N SER A 39 -40.13 54.23 12.06
CA SER A 39 -40.96 53.61 11.00
C SER A 39 -40.96 54.47 9.71
N GLY A 40 -41.05 53.85 8.53
CA GLY A 40 -41.76 54.45 7.37
C GLY A 40 -41.02 55.35 6.35
N ILE A 41 -40.87 54.82 5.12
CA ILE A 41 -41.29 55.43 3.83
C ILE A 41 -40.54 56.68 3.25
N LYS A 42 -40.57 56.75 1.90
CA LYS A 42 -40.02 57.72 0.91
C LYS A 42 -40.74 59.13 0.97
N PRO A 43 -40.42 60.20 0.16
CA PRO A 43 -39.61 60.26 -1.08
C PRO A 43 -38.74 61.54 -1.35
N ASN A 44 -38.17 61.63 -2.56
CA ASN A 44 -37.68 62.83 -3.30
C ASN A 44 -38.77 63.93 -3.47
N PRO A 45 -38.48 65.23 -3.78
CA PRO A 45 -37.54 65.80 -4.78
C PRO A 45 -36.55 66.86 -4.22
N ALA A 46 -35.42 67.28 -4.82
CA ALA A 46 -34.93 67.51 -6.20
C ALA A 46 -35.11 68.93 -6.76
N GLU A 47 -34.00 69.65 -7.03
CA GLU A 47 -33.86 70.54 -8.20
C GLU A 47 -32.39 70.86 -8.59
N HIS A 48 -32.12 70.89 -9.92
CA HIS A 48 -31.31 71.81 -10.73
C HIS A 48 -30.02 72.52 -10.22
N ARG A 49 -28.95 72.78 -11.00
CA ARG A 49 -28.54 72.72 -12.45
C ARG A 49 -26.97 72.89 -12.45
N LEU A 50 -26.05 72.61 -13.40
CA LEU A 50 -25.81 72.10 -14.78
C LEU A 50 -24.28 71.73 -14.83
N SER A 51 -23.55 71.42 -15.92
CA SER A 51 -23.61 70.45 -17.06
C SER A 51 -22.23 70.51 -17.78
N ARG A 52 -21.65 69.56 -18.51
CA ARG A 52 -21.97 68.21 -19.04
C ARG A 52 -20.98 67.16 -18.42
N GLY A 53 -20.78 65.88 -18.79
CA GLY A 53 -21.09 65.02 -19.96
C GLY A 53 -19.89 64.95 -20.94
N LYS A 54 -19.43 63.80 -21.47
CA LYS A 54 -20.08 62.47 -21.66
C LYS A 54 -19.24 61.27 -21.14
N VAL A 55 -19.81 60.05 -21.19
CA VAL A 55 -19.36 58.83 -20.48
C VAL A 55 -19.64 57.53 -21.28
N ARG A 56 -18.65 56.59 -21.37
CA ARG A 56 -18.75 55.13 -21.74
C ARG A 56 -19.28 54.80 -23.16
N PRO A 57 -19.36 53.53 -23.64
CA PRO A 57 -19.06 52.17 -23.10
C PRO A 57 -17.83 51.50 -23.80
N GLY A 58 -17.50 50.19 -23.78
CA GLY A 58 -17.97 48.99 -23.05
C GLY A 58 -18.19 47.74 -23.97
N PHE A 59 -17.92 46.52 -23.44
CA PHE A 59 -18.17 45.15 -23.99
C PHE A 59 -17.20 44.45 -25.00
N CYS A 60 -16.86 43.20 -24.63
CA CYS A 60 -16.62 41.92 -25.35
C CYS A 60 -15.79 41.71 -26.67
N LEU A 61 -14.95 40.65 -26.62
CA LEU A 61 -14.62 39.57 -27.61
C LEU A 61 -14.60 39.88 -29.15
N SER A 62 -13.60 39.44 -29.94
CA SER A 62 -13.37 38.00 -30.26
C SER A 62 -12.22 37.70 -31.27
N LYS A 63 -11.77 36.42 -31.30
CA LYS A 63 -11.29 35.58 -32.44
C LYS A 63 -10.10 35.98 -33.37
N ILE A 64 -8.99 35.24 -33.20
CA ILE A 64 -8.37 34.24 -34.13
C ILE A 64 -8.45 34.44 -35.67
N THR A 65 -7.29 34.39 -36.35
CA THR A 65 -7.06 33.77 -37.69
C THR A 65 -5.69 33.06 -37.76
N LYS A 66 -5.32 32.44 -38.89
CA LYS A 66 -4.18 31.50 -39.07
C LYS A 66 -3.35 31.73 -40.36
N SER A 67 -2.10 31.22 -40.35
CA SER A 67 -1.32 30.54 -41.43
C SER A 67 -0.88 31.23 -42.73
N GLY A 68 0.40 31.01 -43.11
CA GLY A 68 0.80 30.59 -44.48
C GLY A 68 1.98 31.32 -45.17
N GLY A 69 2.91 30.59 -45.82
CA GLY A 69 4.01 31.12 -46.67
C GLY A 69 5.29 31.51 -45.89
N ARG A 70 6.57 31.15 -46.17
CA ARG A 70 7.37 30.61 -47.31
C ARG A 70 8.07 31.66 -48.19
N GLU A 71 9.34 31.37 -48.54
CA GLU A 71 10.30 32.16 -49.35
C GLU A 71 10.81 33.48 -48.70
N GLY A 72 12.02 34.01 -48.99
CA GLY A 72 13.16 33.43 -49.72
C GLY A 72 14.09 34.49 -50.35
N GLY A 73 15.29 34.75 -49.79
CA GLY A 73 16.25 35.69 -50.40
C GLY A 73 17.59 35.87 -49.65
N LYS A 74 18.68 36.10 -50.39
CA LYS A 74 20.05 36.41 -49.91
C LYS A 74 20.62 37.65 -50.62
N VAL A 75 21.09 38.64 -49.86
CA VAL A 75 22.14 39.65 -50.21
C VAL A 75 22.62 40.24 -48.86
N ALA A 76 23.82 40.78 -48.63
CA ALA A 76 25.22 40.42 -48.86
C ALA A 76 26.07 41.58 -48.26
N GLU A 77 26.97 41.24 -47.33
CA GLU A 77 28.22 41.92 -46.89
C GLU A 77 28.48 43.44 -47.04
N SER A 78 28.53 44.15 -45.89
CA SER A 78 29.67 44.99 -45.36
C SER A 78 30.18 46.23 -46.17
N PRO A 79 31.06 47.13 -45.62
CA PRO A 79 31.77 47.12 -44.32
C PRO A 79 31.79 48.46 -43.53
N SER A 80 32.55 48.49 -42.42
CA SER A 80 32.91 49.65 -41.55
C SER A 80 31.75 50.35 -40.80
N ASP A 81 31.94 50.93 -39.61
CA ASP A 81 33.21 51.36 -38.98
C ASP A 81 33.38 50.87 -37.51
N SER A 82 34.54 51.15 -36.93
CA SER A 82 35.07 50.53 -35.72
C SER A 82 34.95 51.39 -34.45
N SER A 83 34.41 50.80 -33.38
CA SER A 83 34.81 51.13 -32.01
C SER A 83 34.44 50.00 -31.03
N ALA A 84 35.44 49.50 -30.29
CA ALA A 84 35.21 48.74 -29.08
C ALA A 84 35.25 49.69 -27.89
N PRO A 85 34.40 49.48 -26.87
CA PRO A 85 35.00 49.10 -25.59
C PRO A 85 34.30 47.91 -24.92
N CYS A 86 35.08 47.18 -24.13
CA CYS A 86 34.66 45.97 -23.42
C CYS A 86 33.44 46.19 -22.51
N ARG A 87 32.40 45.37 -22.68
CA ARG A 87 31.36 45.13 -21.65
C ARG A 87 31.24 43.63 -21.39
N ARG A 88 31.60 43.22 -20.18
CA ARG A 88 31.23 41.90 -19.64
C ARG A 88 29.71 41.80 -19.61
N SER A 89 29.13 40.76 -20.20
CA SER A 89 27.73 40.40 -19.99
C SER A 89 27.51 40.00 -18.53
N ARG A 90 26.97 40.92 -17.72
CA ARG A 90 26.48 40.58 -16.38
C ARG A 90 25.22 39.73 -16.55
N SER A 91 25.36 38.42 -16.34
CA SER A 91 24.25 37.53 -16.03
C SER A 91 23.50 38.07 -14.80
N THR A 92 22.18 38.26 -14.90
CA THR A 92 21.35 38.75 -13.79
C THR A 92 21.34 37.79 -12.59
N TYR A 93 21.49 36.50 -12.88
CA TYR A 93 21.55 35.42 -11.89
C TYR A 93 22.96 35.23 -11.32
N THR A 94 23.03 34.90 -10.03
CA THR A 94 24.23 34.41 -9.35
C THR A 94 24.69 33.04 -9.90
N PRO A 95 25.95 32.63 -9.68
CA PRO A 95 26.43 31.32 -10.16
C PRO A 95 25.66 30.12 -9.62
N LEU A 96 25.05 30.21 -8.43
CA LEU A 96 24.22 29.15 -7.86
C LEU A 96 22.85 29.10 -8.53
N GLU A 97 22.22 30.26 -8.75
CA GLU A 97 20.96 30.37 -9.48
C GLU A 97 21.11 29.87 -10.93
N GLN A 98 22.26 30.09 -11.58
CA GLN A 98 22.56 29.54 -12.91
C GLN A 98 22.61 28.00 -12.88
N GLN A 99 23.36 27.41 -11.95
CA GLN A 99 23.44 25.95 -11.78
C GLN A 99 22.07 25.33 -11.45
N VAL A 100 21.24 26.02 -10.67
CA VAL A 100 19.86 25.59 -10.37
C VAL A 100 18.96 25.71 -11.61
N LEU A 101 19.08 26.78 -12.40
CA LEU A 101 18.36 26.95 -13.67
C LEU A 101 18.72 25.85 -14.68
N GLU A 102 19.99 25.47 -14.80
CA GLU A 102 20.45 24.37 -15.66
C GLU A 102 19.83 23.03 -15.24
N LEU A 103 19.89 22.68 -13.95
CA LEU A 103 19.28 21.47 -13.41
C LEU A 103 17.75 21.47 -13.56
N LYS A 104 17.09 22.62 -13.35
CA LYS A 104 15.63 22.76 -13.50
C LYS A 104 15.19 22.72 -14.97
N GLN A 105 16.01 23.19 -15.91
CA GLN A 105 15.74 23.04 -17.34
C GLN A 105 15.74 21.58 -17.79
N GLN A 106 16.62 20.75 -17.21
CA GLN A 106 16.66 19.30 -17.44
C GLN A 106 15.49 18.56 -16.77
N GLN A 107 14.98 19.07 -15.65
CA GLN A 107 14.00 18.39 -14.79
C GLN A 107 12.88 19.33 -14.31
N LYS A 108 12.09 19.84 -15.26
CA LYS A 108 11.06 20.87 -15.01
C LYS A 108 9.97 20.42 -14.03
N ASP A 109 9.48 19.20 -14.20
CA ASP A 109 8.38 18.60 -13.42
C ASP A 109 8.82 18.05 -12.04
N VAL A 110 10.02 18.43 -11.59
CA VAL A 110 10.68 17.94 -10.38
C VAL A 110 10.98 19.11 -9.44
N LEU A 111 10.50 19.01 -8.21
CA LEU A 111 10.80 19.90 -7.10
C LEU A 111 12.21 19.58 -6.58
N LEU A 112 13.15 20.50 -6.74
CA LEU A 112 14.58 20.25 -6.49
C LEU A 112 15.01 20.66 -5.07
N ALA A 113 15.38 19.68 -4.24
CA ALA A 113 16.09 19.90 -2.98
C ALA A 113 17.60 20.00 -3.28
N VAL A 114 18.18 21.20 -3.18
CA VAL A 114 19.56 21.47 -3.61
C VAL A 114 20.51 21.67 -2.42
N GLU A 115 21.50 20.79 -2.29
CA GLU A 115 22.46 20.80 -1.18
C GLU A 115 23.35 22.06 -1.21
N CYS A 116 23.34 22.81 -0.11
CA CYS A 116 24.02 24.10 0.04
C CYS A 116 24.78 24.12 1.37
N GLY A 117 25.81 23.28 1.49
CA GLY A 117 26.47 22.99 2.77
C GLY A 117 25.55 22.24 3.72
N TYR A 118 25.42 22.69 4.97
CA TYR A 118 24.67 21.99 6.04
C TYR A 118 23.13 21.96 5.85
N LYS A 119 22.60 22.46 4.72
CA LYS A 119 21.16 22.55 4.45
C LYS A 119 20.84 22.38 2.97
N TYR A 120 19.67 21.81 2.68
CA TYR A 120 19.05 21.86 1.36
C TYR A 120 18.27 23.17 1.20
N ARG A 121 18.39 23.80 0.04
CA ARG A 121 17.57 24.95 -0.38
C ARG A 121 16.64 24.55 -1.53
N PHE A 122 15.47 25.17 -1.57
CA PHE A 122 14.52 25.13 -2.68
C PHE A 122 14.46 26.53 -3.32
N PHE A 123 14.15 26.65 -4.61
CA PHE A 123 14.22 27.92 -5.33
C PHE A 123 13.01 28.15 -6.25
N GLY A 124 12.51 29.39 -6.28
CA GLY A 124 11.36 29.79 -7.10
C GLY A 124 10.07 29.07 -6.70
N GLU A 125 9.33 28.59 -7.68
CA GLU A 125 8.09 27.81 -7.49
C GLU A 125 8.29 26.62 -6.55
N ASP A 126 9.44 25.93 -6.61
CA ASP A 126 9.77 24.81 -5.73
C ASP A 126 9.86 25.24 -4.26
N ALA A 127 10.28 26.48 -3.99
CA ALA A 127 10.36 27.03 -2.65
C ALA A 127 8.99 27.42 -2.10
N GLU A 128 8.11 27.95 -2.94
CA GLU A 128 6.72 28.29 -2.57
C GLU A 128 5.90 27.04 -2.27
N ILE A 129 6.02 26.01 -3.12
CA ILE A 129 5.41 24.69 -2.89
C ILE A 129 5.97 24.07 -1.62
N ALA A 130 7.30 24.00 -1.46
CA ALA A 130 7.91 23.41 -0.28
C ALA A 130 7.56 24.17 1.01
N ALA A 131 7.46 25.50 0.96
CA ALA A 131 7.01 26.32 2.07
C ALA A 131 5.57 25.97 2.51
N LYS A 132 4.67 25.85 1.53
CA LYS A 132 3.25 25.54 1.75
C LYS A 132 3.06 24.12 2.32
N GLU A 133 3.59 23.08 1.68
CA GLU A 133 3.31 21.70 2.12
C GLU A 133 4.16 21.26 3.34
N LEU A 134 5.28 21.93 3.62
CA LEU A 134 6.12 21.65 4.82
C LEU A 134 5.80 22.53 6.02
N ASN A 135 5.02 23.61 5.86
CA ASN A 135 4.81 24.68 6.85
C ASN A 135 6.13 25.36 7.27
N ILE A 136 6.93 25.80 6.29
CA ILE A 136 8.20 26.53 6.51
C ILE A 136 8.20 27.89 5.82
N THR A 137 8.98 28.85 6.33
CA THR A 137 8.99 30.22 5.82
C THR A 137 9.70 30.35 4.46
N CYS A 138 9.01 30.93 3.48
CA CYS A 138 9.59 31.36 2.21
C CYS A 138 9.88 32.87 2.23
N HIS A 139 10.97 33.29 1.60
CA HIS A 139 11.33 34.70 1.41
C HIS A 139 12.06 34.90 0.09
N LEU A 140 12.02 36.10 -0.46
CA LEU A 140 12.79 36.44 -1.66
C LEU A 140 14.28 36.58 -1.30
N ASP A 141 15.14 35.78 -1.93
CA ASP A 141 16.60 35.90 -1.85
C ASP A 141 17.15 36.07 -3.28
N HIS A 142 17.83 37.19 -3.52
CA HIS A 142 18.28 37.61 -4.85
C HIS A 142 17.14 37.59 -5.91
N ASN A 143 17.15 36.65 -6.85
CA ASN A 143 16.17 36.59 -7.93
C ASN A 143 15.01 35.59 -7.66
N PHE A 144 15.08 34.79 -6.59
CA PHE A 144 14.13 33.69 -6.35
C PHE A 144 13.58 33.64 -4.93
N MET A 145 12.29 33.32 -4.82
CA MET A 145 11.71 32.84 -3.57
C MET A 145 12.47 31.61 -3.08
N THR A 146 12.79 31.56 -1.79
CA THR A 146 13.64 30.52 -1.21
C THR A 146 13.16 30.12 0.19
N CYS A 147 13.19 28.81 0.44
CA CYS A 147 13.10 28.20 1.77
C CYS A 147 14.20 27.14 1.93
N SER A 148 14.44 26.63 3.15
CA SER A 148 15.53 25.66 3.39
C SER A 148 15.29 24.74 4.59
N ILE A 149 15.80 23.51 4.50
CA ILE A 149 15.73 22.48 5.54
C ILE A 149 17.16 21.96 5.87
N PRO A 150 17.47 21.59 7.12
CA PRO A 150 18.79 21.04 7.45
C PRO A 150 18.97 19.63 6.87
N THR A 151 20.19 19.25 6.51
CA THR A 151 20.48 17.97 5.82
C THR A 151 19.94 16.75 6.58
N HIS A 152 20.12 16.71 7.90
CA HIS A 152 19.66 15.59 8.74
C HIS A 152 18.12 15.45 8.85
N ARG A 153 17.32 16.39 8.32
CA ARG A 153 15.86 16.28 8.23
C ARG A 153 15.35 15.95 6.83
N LEU A 154 16.24 15.73 5.85
CA LEU A 154 15.87 15.46 4.45
C LEU A 154 14.76 14.41 4.34
N PHE A 155 14.94 13.24 4.98
CA PHE A 155 13.99 12.13 4.92
C PHE A 155 12.56 12.51 5.33
N VAL A 156 12.39 13.32 6.38
CA VAL A 156 11.08 13.77 6.88
C VAL A 156 10.38 14.66 5.84
N HIS A 157 11.12 15.60 5.28
CA HIS A 157 10.57 16.58 4.35
C HIS A 157 10.36 15.99 2.94
N VAL A 158 11.25 15.10 2.47
CA VAL A 158 11.05 14.35 1.22
C VAL A 158 9.82 13.44 1.35
N ARG A 159 9.67 12.67 2.43
CA ARG A 159 8.46 11.86 2.68
C ARG A 159 7.18 12.68 2.64
N ARG A 160 7.15 13.87 3.28
CA ARG A 160 5.99 14.77 3.27
C ARG A 160 5.69 15.35 1.87
N LEU A 161 6.68 15.87 1.15
CA LEU A 161 6.48 16.38 -0.21
C LEU A 161 5.98 15.27 -1.15
N VAL A 162 6.52 14.06 -0.99
CA VAL A 162 6.10 12.88 -1.73
C VAL A 162 4.68 12.45 -1.38
N SER A 163 4.26 12.47 -0.10
CA SER A 163 2.88 12.14 0.29
C SER A 163 1.87 13.12 -0.32
N HIS A 164 2.22 14.40 -0.44
CA HIS A 164 1.41 15.41 -1.14
C HIS A 164 1.44 15.27 -2.68
N GLY A 165 2.15 14.26 -3.23
CA GLY A 165 2.14 13.89 -4.64
C GLY A 165 3.26 14.49 -5.50
N HIS A 166 4.22 15.21 -4.91
CA HIS A 166 5.25 15.92 -5.66
C HIS A 166 6.37 15.00 -6.19
N LYS A 167 6.81 15.31 -7.41
CA LYS A 167 8.11 14.96 -7.99
C LYS A 167 9.25 15.49 -7.12
N VAL A 168 10.00 14.74 -6.29
CA VAL A 168 11.09 15.32 -5.47
C VAL A 168 12.47 14.83 -5.95
N GLY A 169 13.34 15.74 -6.36
CA GLY A 169 14.71 15.45 -6.77
C GLY A 169 15.72 15.91 -5.72
N VAL A 170 16.62 15.03 -5.27
CA VAL A 170 17.69 15.36 -4.32
C VAL A 170 18.98 15.60 -5.07
N VAL A 171 19.45 16.86 -5.07
CA VAL A 171 20.67 17.30 -5.73
C VAL A 171 21.77 17.46 -4.67
N LYS A 172 22.85 16.68 -4.80
CA LYS A 172 24.00 16.67 -3.88
C LYS A 172 25.23 17.30 -4.50
N GLN A 173 26.17 17.73 -3.66
CA GLN A 173 27.46 18.26 -4.09
C GLN A 173 28.42 17.12 -4.48
N THR A 174 29.02 17.22 -5.67
CA THR A 174 29.94 16.19 -6.22
C THR A 174 31.42 16.45 -5.90
N GLU A 175 31.74 17.61 -5.31
CA GLU A 175 33.08 18.03 -4.90
C GLU A 175 33.14 18.27 -3.39
N THR A 176 34.19 17.76 -2.73
CA THR A 176 34.53 18.07 -1.33
C THR A 176 35.48 19.28 -1.23
N SER A 177 35.65 19.82 -0.02
CA SER A 177 36.20 21.17 0.20
C SER A 177 37.72 21.29 -0.02
N ALA A 178 38.50 20.37 0.53
CA ALA A 178 39.96 20.39 0.51
C ALA A 178 40.52 19.89 -0.82
N LEU A 179 39.92 18.83 -1.40
CA LEU A 179 40.25 18.34 -2.73
C LEU A 179 40.03 19.43 -3.78
N LYS A 180 38.89 20.12 -3.74
CA LYS A 180 38.62 21.26 -4.61
C LYS A 180 39.61 22.41 -4.44
N ALA A 181 40.04 22.72 -3.21
CA ALA A 181 41.05 23.75 -2.94
C ALA A 181 42.47 23.40 -3.48
N SER A 182 42.63 22.22 -4.09
CA SER A 182 43.78 21.79 -4.90
C SER A 182 43.46 21.58 -6.38
N GLY A 183 42.19 21.41 -6.75
CA GLY A 183 41.78 21.12 -8.12
C GLY A 183 41.90 22.30 -9.08
N THR A 184 41.83 22.01 -10.38
CA THR A 184 41.78 23.02 -11.46
C THR A 184 40.64 24.02 -11.26
N ASN A 185 39.47 23.54 -10.81
CA ASN A 185 38.26 24.34 -10.58
C ASN A 185 38.21 25.04 -9.20
N ARG A 186 39.35 25.25 -8.52
CA ARG A 186 39.44 25.82 -7.16
C ARG A 186 38.66 27.11 -6.91
N SER A 187 38.47 27.94 -7.95
CA SER A 187 37.78 29.25 -7.90
C SER A 187 36.35 29.23 -8.46
N ALA A 188 35.84 28.08 -8.91
CA ALA A 188 34.47 27.92 -9.40
C ALA A 188 33.48 27.62 -8.25
N LEU A 189 32.17 27.67 -8.53
CA LEU A 189 31.16 27.12 -7.63
C LEU A 189 31.32 25.60 -7.48
N PHE A 190 30.89 24.99 -6.37
CA PHE A 190 30.85 23.53 -6.22
C PHE A 190 29.98 22.89 -7.31
N SER A 191 30.48 21.84 -7.96
CA SER A 191 29.68 21.01 -8.84
C SER A 191 28.57 20.29 -8.06
N ARG A 192 27.45 20.05 -8.74
CA ARG A 192 26.23 19.44 -8.19
C ARG A 192 25.59 18.58 -9.25
N GLN A 193 24.96 17.49 -8.82
CA GLN A 193 24.19 16.60 -9.70
C GLN A 193 22.96 16.07 -8.98
N LEU A 194 21.91 15.77 -9.74
CA LEU A 194 20.77 15.00 -9.24
C LEU A 194 21.26 13.59 -8.83
N SER A 195 21.16 13.29 -7.53
CA SER A 195 21.66 12.03 -6.95
C SER A 195 20.58 10.97 -6.79
N ALA A 196 19.33 11.39 -6.55
CA ALA A 196 18.17 10.52 -6.42
C ALA A 196 16.88 11.29 -6.71
N LEU A 197 15.81 10.56 -7.02
CA LEU A 197 14.50 11.11 -7.36
C LEU A 197 13.38 10.23 -6.77
N TYR A 198 12.44 10.88 -6.09
CA TYR A 198 11.42 10.26 -5.25
C TYR A 198 10.00 10.65 -5.67
N THR A 199 9.09 9.67 -5.71
CA THR A 199 7.63 9.78 -5.90
C THR A 199 6.92 8.89 -4.86
N LYS A 200 5.58 8.90 -4.80
CA LYS A 200 4.80 8.04 -3.86
C LYS A 200 5.23 6.57 -3.91
N SER A 201 5.57 6.08 -5.10
CA SER A 201 5.96 4.68 -5.35
C SER A 201 7.47 4.44 -5.29
N THR A 202 8.33 5.46 -5.08
CA THR A 202 9.80 5.32 -5.19
C THR A 202 10.61 5.69 -3.94
N LEU A 203 9.99 5.69 -2.75
CA LEU A 203 10.63 5.93 -1.46
C LEU A 203 11.58 4.79 -1.00
N VAL A 204 12.75 4.67 -1.65
CA VAL A 204 13.79 3.68 -1.31
C VAL A 204 15.19 4.32 -1.25
N GLY A 205 15.92 4.04 -0.16
CA GLY A 205 17.30 4.48 0.08
C GLY A 205 17.50 5.19 1.42
N GLU A 206 18.75 5.31 1.86
CA GLU A 206 19.15 5.94 3.13
C GLU A 206 18.58 7.35 3.33
N ASP A 207 18.54 8.17 2.26
CA ASP A 207 18.04 9.56 2.27
C ASP A 207 16.55 9.70 2.62
N VAL A 208 15.76 8.61 2.59
CA VAL A 208 14.31 8.60 2.87
C VAL A 208 13.89 7.58 3.93
N ASN A 209 14.70 6.54 4.17
CA ASN A 209 14.45 5.47 5.14
C ASN A 209 15.69 5.25 6.06
N PRO A 210 16.10 6.23 6.88
CA PRO A 210 17.13 6.00 7.88
C PRO A 210 16.65 4.96 8.92
N VAL A 211 17.55 4.07 9.34
CA VAL A 211 17.27 3.10 10.40
C VAL A 211 17.07 3.87 11.72
N CYS A 212 15.82 3.92 12.20
CA CYS A 212 15.49 4.61 13.44
C CYS A 212 16.23 3.99 14.62
N ARG A 213 16.84 4.81 15.48
CA ARG A 213 17.51 4.32 16.68
C ARG A 213 16.47 3.91 17.71
N VAL A 214 16.61 2.69 18.23
CA VAL A 214 15.73 2.15 19.29
C VAL A 214 15.78 3.00 20.58
N ALA A 215 16.84 3.81 20.76
CA ALA A 215 17.01 4.70 21.90
C ALA A 215 16.14 5.98 21.85
N ASP A 216 15.67 6.41 20.68
CA ASP A 216 14.95 7.69 20.53
C ASP A 216 13.44 7.57 20.87
N VAL A 217 13.04 6.54 21.62
CA VAL A 217 11.64 6.15 21.88
C VAL A 217 11.09 6.71 23.21
N GLU A 218 11.95 7.04 24.18
CA GLU A 218 11.52 7.34 25.56
C GLU A 218 11.28 8.83 25.86
N GLU A 219 11.75 9.77 25.03
CA GLU A 219 11.55 11.23 25.25
C GLU A 219 10.79 11.93 24.11
N GLY A 220 9.47 12.02 24.26
CA GLY A 220 8.70 13.16 23.74
C GLY A 220 8.03 13.04 22.36
N GLY A 221 6.78 12.56 22.34
CA GLY A 221 5.75 13.15 21.47
C GLY A 221 5.77 12.82 19.97
N CYS A 222 6.09 11.58 19.59
CA CYS A 222 5.97 11.13 18.18
C CYS A 222 4.51 10.85 17.75
N ALA A 223 3.70 11.91 17.64
CA ALA A 223 2.43 11.88 16.90
C ALA A 223 2.65 12.00 15.36
N ASP A 224 3.77 12.60 14.95
CA ASP A 224 4.09 12.94 13.56
C ASP A 224 4.95 11.89 12.82
N VAL A 225 5.00 10.64 13.30
CA VAL A 225 5.49 9.53 12.46
C VAL A 225 4.43 9.25 11.42
N VAL A 226 4.53 9.92 10.28
CA VAL A 226 3.73 9.61 9.08
C VAL A 226 3.89 8.12 8.80
N SER A 227 2.78 7.38 8.93
CA SER A 227 2.66 5.96 8.59
C SER A 227 3.27 5.68 7.21
N ASP A 228 3.68 4.42 6.98
CA ASP A 228 3.99 3.97 5.62
C ASP A 228 2.85 4.43 4.68
N PRO A 229 3.19 5.05 3.52
CA PRO A 229 2.22 5.76 2.71
C PRO A 229 1.16 4.80 2.16
N PRO A 230 -0.10 5.24 2.05
CA PRO A 230 -1.17 4.41 1.54
C PRO A 230 -0.88 3.93 0.11
N ASP A 231 -0.88 2.61 -0.06
CA ASP A 231 -1.40 1.87 -1.22
C ASP A 231 -1.22 2.54 -2.60
N SER A 232 0.05 2.80 -2.97
CA SER A 232 0.38 3.53 -4.20
C SER A 232 0.18 2.70 -5.48
N PHE A 233 -0.88 2.99 -6.22
CA PHE A 233 -1.11 2.48 -7.57
C PHE A 233 -0.12 3.11 -8.58
N LEU A 234 0.31 2.34 -9.58
CA LEU A 234 0.93 2.88 -10.80
C LEU A 234 0.10 2.43 -12.01
N LEU A 235 -0.22 3.36 -12.91
CA LEU A 235 -1.15 3.15 -14.02
C LEU A 235 -0.54 3.65 -15.33
N CYS A 236 -0.34 2.75 -16.29
CA CYS A 236 0.08 3.10 -17.64
C CYS A 236 -1.11 2.99 -18.60
N ILE A 237 -1.29 4.01 -19.44
CA ILE A 237 -2.30 4.06 -20.49
C ILE A 237 -1.59 4.44 -21.79
N SER A 238 -1.78 3.65 -22.84
CA SER A 238 -1.32 3.94 -24.19
C SER A 238 -2.53 4.19 -25.09
N GLU A 239 -2.57 5.33 -25.76
CA GLU A 239 -3.65 5.73 -26.66
C GLU A 239 -3.17 5.61 -28.11
N ASN A 240 -3.76 4.75 -28.94
CA ASN A 240 -3.38 4.63 -30.35
C ASN A 240 -4.61 4.70 -31.27
N TRP A 241 -4.55 5.59 -32.27
CA TRP A 241 -5.66 5.84 -33.20
C TRP A 241 -5.32 5.29 -34.59
N ASP A 242 -5.94 4.16 -34.94
CA ASP A 242 -5.84 3.58 -36.28
C ASP A 242 -6.64 4.47 -37.27
N LYS A 243 -5.91 5.29 -38.03
CA LYS A 243 -6.47 6.20 -39.04
C LYS A 243 -7.19 5.47 -40.18
N VAL A 244 -6.86 4.20 -40.44
CA VAL A 244 -7.43 3.40 -41.52
C VAL A 244 -8.72 2.73 -41.06
N LYS A 245 -8.72 2.11 -39.86
CA LYS A 245 -9.89 1.46 -39.26
C LYS A 245 -10.84 2.42 -38.54
N LYS A 246 -10.42 3.68 -38.33
CA LYS A 246 -11.13 4.70 -37.52
C LYS A 246 -11.42 4.23 -36.09
N GLN A 247 -10.50 3.45 -35.52
CA GLN A 247 -10.65 2.80 -34.22
C GLN A 247 -9.57 3.28 -33.25
N LEU A 248 -9.99 3.58 -32.01
CA LEU A 248 -9.10 3.87 -30.89
C LEU A 248 -8.81 2.56 -30.14
N SER A 249 -7.57 2.07 -30.21
CA SER A 249 -7.10 1.03 -29.30
C SER A 249 -6.46 1.70 -28.07
N VAL A 250 -6.94 1.34 -26.88
CA VAL A 250 -6.34 1.76 -25.62
C VAL A 250 -5.71 0.55 -24.97
N GLY A 251 -4.39 0.58 -24.82
CA GLY A 251 -3.70 -0.30 -23.90
C GLY A 251 -3.82 0.25 -22.49
N VAL A 252 -4.13 -0.61 -21.53
CA VAL A 252 -4.05 -0.30 -20.11
C VAL A 252 -3.23 -1.38 -19.42
N VAL A 253 -2.23 -0.96 -18.65
CA VAL A 253 -1.47 -1.85 -17.76
C VAL A 253 -1.47 -1.24 -16.37
N VAL A 254 -2.06 -1.95 -15.41
CA VAL A 254 -2.17 -1.52 -14.02
C VAL A 254 -1.16 -2.28 -13.17
N ILE A 255 -0.45 -1.53 -12.33
CA ILE A 255 0.53 -2.03 -11.38
C ILE A 255 -0.03 -1.84 -9.97
N ARG A 256 -0.55 -2.95 -9.44
CA ARG A 256 -1.16 -3.08 -8.10
C ARG A 256 -0.79 -4.41 -7.40
N GLY A 257 0.07 -5.21 -8.02
CA GLY A 257 0.84 -6.23 -7.31
C GLY A 257 1.97 -6.81 -8.15
N SER A 258 2.73 -7.78 -7.66
CA SER A 258 3.51 -8.69 -8.51
C SER A 258 2.51 -9.63 -9.23
N ILE A 259 1.64 -8.97 -9.98
CA ILE A 259 0.35 -9.30 -10.58
C ILE A 259 0.20 -8.16 -11.59
N LEU A 260 0.54 -8.43 -12.86
CA LEU A 260 0.37 -7.48 -13.95
C LEU A 260 -1.06 -7.67 -14.49
N THR A 261 -1.92 -6.66 -14.39
CA THR A 261 -3.21 -6.70 -15.10
C THR A 261 -3.12 -5.87 -16.39
N CYS A 262 -3.25 -6.56 -17.51
CA CYS A 262 -3.22 -6.00 -18.85
C CYS A 262 -4.62 -6.08 -19.48
N GLY A 263 -5.06 -5.02 -20.15
CA GLY A 263 -6.31 -4.99 -20.87
C GLY A 263 -6.26 -4.12 -22.12
N CYS A 264 -6.94 -4.56 -23.17
CA CYS A 264 -7.24 -3.76 -24.35
C CYS A 264 -8.68 -3.26 -24.25
N CYS A 265 -8.91 -1.95 -24.36
CA CYS A 265 -10.26 -1.37 -24.26
C CYS A 265 -10.50 -0.30 -25.33
N ASN A 266 -11.72 -0.23 -25.87
CA ASN A 266 -12.05 0.64 -27.01
C ASN A 266 -12.49 2.07 -26.62
N LYS A 267 -12.53 2.45 -25.33
CA LYS A 267 -12.97 3.78 -24.89
C LYS A 267 -12.12 4.36 -23.74
N LEU A 268 -11.45 5.45 -24.06
CA LEU A 268 -10.34 6.05 -23.32
C LEU A 268 -10.73 6.98 -22.15
N ARG A 269 -11.83 7.72 -22.29
CA ARG A 269 -12.14 8.93 -21.50
C ARG A 269 -12.56 8.68 -20.04
N LEU A 270 -12.26 7.50 -19.51
CA LEU A 270 -12.92 6.91 -18.35
C LEU A 270 -11.96 6.61 -17.18
N LEU A 271 -10.72 6.16 -17.44
CA LEU A 271 -9.79 5.81 -16.34
C LEU A 271 -9.30 7.03 -15.54
N LEU A 272 -9.20 8.21 -16.16
CA LEU A 272 -8.92 9.46 -15.45
C LEU A 272 -10.12 9.98 -14.62
N LEU A 273 -11.26 9.27 -14.63
CA LEU A 273 -12.44 9.54 -13.80
C LEU A 273 -12.78 8.37 -12.84
N LEU A 274 -12.04 7.25 -12.89
CA LEU A 274 -12.31 6.06 -12.07
C LEU A 274 -11.76 6.14 -10.63
N PHE A 275 -11.16 7.27 -10.26
CA PHE A 275 -10.68 7.53 -8.90
C PHE A 275 -11.29 8.85 -8.38
N PRO A 276 -11.81 8.89 -7.15
CA PRO A 276 -12.71 9.96 -6.74
C PRO A 276 -11.98 11.24 -6.35
N SER A 277 -12.55 12.37 -6.75
CA SER A 277 -12.17 13.72 -6.26
C SER A 277 -12.43 13.93 -4.75
N SER A 278 -12.89 12.91 -4.03
CA SER A 278 -13.14 12.90 -2.58
C SER A 278 -12.01 12.26 -1.76
N ALA A 279 -10.88 11.89 -2.39
CA ALA A 279 -9.65 11.68 -1.63
C ALA A 279 -9.33 12.99 -0.87
N GLN A 280 -9.01 12.89 0.42
CA GLN A 280 -8.51 14.03 1.18
C GLN A 280 -7.18 14.52 0.59
N THR A 281 -6.72 15.71 0.97
CA THR A 281 -5.56 16.38 0.34
C THR A 281 -4.32 15.51 0.23
N ASP A 282 -4.14 14.61 1.19
CA ASP A 282 -2.95 13.76 1.37
C ASP A 282 -2.92 12.58 0.37
N ASP A 283 -4.05 12.21 -0.25
CA ASP A 283 -4.11 11.01 -1.10
C ASP A 283 -4.60 11.20 -2.54
N ARG A 284 -4.11 12.27 -3.17
CA ARG A 284 -4.26 12.49 -4.61
C ARG A 284 -3.37 11.55 -5.43
N ILE A 285 -3.90 11.12 -6.58
CA ILE A 285 -3.17 10.33 -7.58
C ILE A 285 -2.31 11.26 -8.44
N ARG A 286 -1.02 10.92 -8.59
CA ARG A 286 -0.10 11.59 -9.50
C ARG A 286 -0.25 10.99 -10.91
N VAL A 287 -0.65 11.83 -11.88
CA VAL A 287 -0.58 11.51 -13.31
C VAL A 287 0.75 12.02 -13.87
N GLU A 288 1.43 11.20 -14.66
CA GLU A 288 2.68 11.57 -15.32
C GLU A 288 2.59 11.26 -16.83
N ARG A 289 3.19 12.11 -17.66
CA ARG A 289 3.18 11.98 -19.13
C ARG A 289 4.59 11.66 -19.62
N ARG A 290 4.68 10.81 -20.64
CA ARG A 290 5.92 10.40 -21.32
C ARG A 290 5.80 10.71 -22.82
N ASP A 291 6.90 10.62 -23.56
CA ASP A 291 6.86 10.86 -25.01
C ASP A 291 6.11 9.72 -25.72
N SER A 292 5.21 10.09 -26.63
CA SER A 292 4.62 9.23 -27.66
C SER A 292 5.59 8.23 -28.32
N ALA A 293 6.85 8.59 -28.52
CA ALA A 293 7.87 7.71 -29.12
C ALA A 293 8.28 6.53 -28.22
N GLU A 294 8.11 6.61 -26.89
CA GLU A 294 8.32 5.47 -26.00
C GLU A 294 7.21 4.43 -26.15
N PHE A 295 5.98 4.88 -26.42
CA PHE A 295 4.79 4.02 -26.63
C PHE A 295 4.73 3.39 -28.02
N GLU A 296 5.59 3.78 -28.98
CA GLU A 296 5.60 3.14 -30.30
C GLU A 296 5.96 1.66 -30.17
N PHE A 297 5.17 0.77 -30.79
CA PHE A 297 5.33 -0.68 -30.67
C PHE A 297 6.76 -1.16 -30.90
N THR A 298 7.46 -0.62 -31.90
CA THR A 298 8.86 -0.96 -32.20
C THR A 298 9.82 -0.58 -31.05
N SER A 299 9.60 0.57 -30.42
CA SER A 299 10.40 1.06 -29.29
C SER A 299 10.08 0.28 -28.02
N ALA A 300 8.79 0.19 -27.69
CA ALA A 300 8.28 -0.52 -26.53
C ALA A 300 8.65 -2.01 -26.55
N MET A 301 8.50 -2.69 -27.69
CA MET A 301 8.88 -4.10 -27.85
C MET A 301 10.40 -4.29 -27.73
N ASN A 302 11.23 -3.37 -28.22
CA ASN A 302 12.68 -3.44 -28.01
C ASN A 302 13.06 -3.33 -26.52
N THR A 303 12.39 -2.45 -25.75
CA THR A 303 12.61 -2.33 -24.30
C THR A 303 12.12 -3.57 -23.54
N VAL A 304 10.92 -4.06 -23.87
CA VAL A 304 10.34 -5.32 -23.34
C VAL A 304 11.27 -6.51 -23.62
N VAL A 305 11.71 -6.68 -24.87
CA VAL A 305 12.61 -7.78 -25.26
C VAL A 305 13.95 -7.67 -24.55
N LYS A 306 14.56 -6.47 -24.45
CA LYS A 306 15.82 -6.27 -23.69
C LYS A 306 15.68 -6.65 -22.21
N PHE A 307 14.54 -6.33 -21.59
CA PHE A 307 14.28 -6.68 -20.18
C PHE A 307 14.08 -8.20 -19.99
N TYR A 308 13.28 -8.83 -20.84
CA TYR A 308 12.97 -10.27 -20.74
C TYR A 308 14.00 -11.19 -21.43
N TYR A 309 15.03 -10.67 -22.10
CA TYR A 309 16.04 -11.49 -22.81
C TYR A 309 16.77 -12.48 -21.89
N SER A 310 16.87 -12.16 -20.60
CA SER A 310 17.45 -13.03 -19.58
C SER A 310 16.52 -14.15 -19.09
N ARG A 311 15.21 -14.11 -19.40
CA ARG A 311 14.17 -14.97 -18.82
C ARG A 311 13.00 -15.22 -19.79
N SER A 312 13.13 -16.28 -20.60
CA SER A 312 12.04 -16.95 -21.35
C SER A 312 11.08 -16.03 -22.14
N LEU A 313 11.42 -15.72 -23.40
CA LEU A 313 10.60 -14.86 -24.27
C LEU A 313 9.20 -15.41 -24.60
N SER A 314 8.94 -16.71 -24.43
CA SER A 314 7.73 -17.38 -24.95
C SER A 314 6.41 -16.92 -24.33
N SER A 315 6.44 -16.34 -23.12
CA SER A 315 5.26 -15.78 -22.44
C SER A 315 4.99 -14.31 -22.76
N VAL A 316 5.88 -13.65 -23.49
CA VAL A 316 5.83 -12.20 -23.75
C VAL A 316 5.40 -11.90 -25.19
N ALA A 317 5.70 -12.80 -26.13
CA ALA A 317 5.28 -12.70 -27.53
C ALA A 317 3.75 -12.87 -27.74
N SER A 318 3.00 -13.28 -26.72
CA SER A 318 1.55 -13.50 -26.74
C SER A 318 0.70 -12.30 -26.29
N PHE A 319 1.31 -11.16 -25.92
CA PHE A 319 0.57 -9.97 -25.53
C PHE A 319 0.13 -9.12 -26.73
N ASP A 320 -1.07 -8.54 -26.65
CA ASP A 320 -1.56 -7.61 -27.67
C ASP A 320 -0.64 -6.39 -27.85
N SER A 321 -0.57 -5.88 -29.08
CA SER A 321 0.26 -4.70 -29.41
C SER A 321 0.04 -3.48 -28.49
N PRO A 322 -1.20 -3.06 -28.14
CA PRO A 322 -1.41 -1.97 -27.18
C PRO A 322 -0.93 -2.26 -25.76
N VAL A 323 -0.92 -3.53 -25.34
CA VAL A 323 -0.39 -3.96 -24.03
C VAL A 323 1.13 -3.87 -24.02
N ILE A 324 1.80 -4.29 -25.10
CA ILE A 324 3.24 -4.11 -25.29
C ILE A 324 3.62 -2.62 -25.32
N CYS A 325 2.83 -1.78 -26.02
CA CYS A 325 2.98 -0.32 -26.05
C CYS A 325 2.89 0.34 -24.66
N CYS A 326 2.19 -0.27 -23.69
CA CYS A 326 2.20 0.18 -22.29
C CYS A 326 3.41 -0.38 -21.52
N LEU A 327 3.68 -1.68 -21.69
CA LEU A 327 4.73 -2.40 -20.98
C LEU A 327 6.13 -1.81 -21.23
N GLY A 328 6.44 -1.36 -22.43
CA GLY A 328 7.73 -0.73 -22.76
C GLY A 328 8.02 0.51 -21.91
N PRO A 329 7.23 1.60 -22.03
CA PRO A 329 7.36 2.80 -21.21
C PRO A 329 7.27 2.51 -19.70
N LEU A 330 6.44 1.55 -19.29
CA LEU A 330 6.27 1.19 -17.89
C LEU A 330 7.49 0.45 -17.31
N ILE A 331 8.09 -0.46 -18.07
CA ILE A 331 9.38 -1.08 -17.72
C ILE A 331 10.47 -0.02 -17.73
N GLN A 332 10.50 0.88 -18.72
CA GLN A 332 11.48 1.97 -18.79
C GLN A 332 11.37 2.91 -17.58
N TYR A 333 10.16 3.27 -17.15
CA TYR A 333 9.88 4.04 -15.93
C TYR A 333 10.37 3.28 -14.67
N LEU A 334 10.09 1.98 -14.56
CA LEU A 334 10.53 1.17 -13.43
C LEU A 334 12.05 0.91 -13.44
N GLN A 335 12.70 0.93 -14.60
CA GLN A 335 14.16 0.89 -14.75
C GLN A 335 14.79 2.23 -14.36
N GLU A 336 14.20 3.36 -14.80
CA GLU A 336 14.65 4.73 -14.46
C GLU A 336 14.66 4.98 -12.94
N PHE A 337 13.85 4.25 -12.18
CA PHE A 337 13.80 4.31 -10.70
C PHE A 337 14.31 3.04 -9.98
N ASN A 338 14.80 2.01 -10.68
CA ASN A 338 15.26 0.70 -10.17
C ASN A 338 14.21 -0.08 -9.31
N LEU A 339 12.93 -0.09 -9.69
CA LEU A 339 11.82 -0.43 -8.78
C LEU A 339 10.77 -1.43 -9.30
N GLU A 340 11.21 -2.41 -10.08
CA GLU A 340 10.48 -3.61 -10.56
C GLU A 340 9.69 -4.45 -9.50
N LYS A 341 9.77 -4.09 -8.20
CA LYS A 341 9.26 -4.89 -7.04
C LYS A 341 8.15 -4.19 -6.23
N VAL A 342 7.88 -2.90 -6.46
CA VAL A 342 7.05 -2.01 -5.59
C VAL A 342 5.59 -2.46 -5.35
N LEU A 343 5.05 -3.24 -6.28
CA LEU A 343 3.67 -3.14 -6.75
C LEU A 343 2.52 -3.42 -5.73
N ARG A 344 2.71 -4.00 -4.52
CA ARG A 344 1.62 -4.62 -3.70
C ARG A 344 1.26 -3.87 -2.40
N ASN A 345 0.01 -3.42 -2.25
CA ASN A 345 -0.81 -3.54 -1.01
C ASN A 345 -2.28 -3.06 -1.20
N GLU A 346 -3.11 -3.25 -0.16
CA GLU A 346 -4.29 -2.44 0.25
C GLU A 346 -4.51 -2.64 1.76
N SER A 347 -5.21 -1.71 2.41
CA SER A 347 -5.63 -1.80 3.83
C SER A 347 -6.38 -3.12 4.17
N VAL A 348 -6.28 -3.57 5.43
CA VAL A 348 -6.43 -5.01 5.76
C VAL A 348 -7.57 -5.35 6.75
N ARG A 349 -7.92 -4.46 7.70
CA ARG A 349 -8.80 -4.79 8.84
C ARG A 349 -10.19 -5.27 8.39
N GLY A 350 -10.65 -6.39 8.95
CA GLY A 350 -11.96 -6.99 8.64
C GLY A 350 -11.99 -7.87 7.37
N SER A 351 -10.89 -7.96 6.62
CA SER A 351 -10.75 -8.90 5.50
C SER A 351 -10.37 -10.32 5.98
N LEU A 352 -10.48 -11.32 5.09
CA LEU A 352 -9.96 -12.67 5.37
C LEU A 352 -8.45 -12.66 5.68
N LEU A 353 -7.67 -11.75 5.07
CA LEU A 353 -6.25 -11.62 5.40
C LEU A 353 -6.04 -11.18 6.85
N TRP A 354 -6.88 -10.30 7.39
CA TRP A 354 -6.81 -9.89 8.80
C TRP A 354 -7.10 -11.05 9.75
N VAL A 355 -8.02 -11.96 9.39
CA VAL A 355 -8.32 -13.18 10.15
C VAL A 355 -7.12 -14.15 10.16
N LEU A 356 -6.37 -14.22 9.06
CA LEU A 356 -5.30 -15.19 8.88
C LEU A 356 -3.90 -14.70 9.30
N ASP A 357 -3.70 -13.38 9.44
CA ASP A 357 -2.38 -12.74 9.60
C ASP A 357 -1.95 -12.57 11.07
N HIS A 358 -1.42 -13.67 11.60
CA HIS A 358 -0.63 -13.73 12.84
C HIS A 358 0.89 -13.74 12.57
N THR A 359 1.32 -13.37 11.35
CA THR A 359 2.73 -13.45 10.90
C THR A 359 3.62 -12.49 11.69
N ARG A 360 4.82 -12.97 12.04
CA ARG A 360 5.80 -12.22 12.84
C ARG A 360 6.75 -11.39 11.98
N THR A 361 6.87 -11.69 10.69
CA THR A 361 7.80 -11.02 9.77
C THR A 361 7.09 -10.25 8.63
N PRO A 362 7.66 -9.12 8.16
CA PRO A 362 7.09 -8.38 7.02
C PRO A 362 7.04 -9.18 5.71
N PHE A 363 7.98 -10.11 5.52
CA PHE A 363 8.03 -10.98 4.33
C PHE A 363 7.06 -12.16 4.42
N GLY A 364 6.83 -12.72 5.62
CA GLY A 364 5.74 -13.66 5.89
C GLY A 364 4.38 -13.07 5.55
N ARG A 365 4.07 -11.86 6.07
CA ARG A 365 2.84 -11.11 5.72
C ARG A 365 2.62 -10.95 4.22
N ARG A 366 3.68 -10.64 3.45
CA ARG A 366 3.62 -10.52 1.98
C ARG A 366 3.37 -11.85 1.27
N LEU A 367 3.92 -12.95 1.80
CA LEU A 367 3.69 -14.30 1.26
C LEU A 367 2.28 -14.80 1.61
N LEU A 368 1.79 -14.56 2.83
CA LEU A 368 0.44 -14.90 3.25
C LEU A 368 -0.61 -14.16 2.41
N ARG A 369 -0.42 -12.84 2.15
CA ARG A 369 -1.26 -12.10 1.19
C ARG A 369 -1.28 -12.76 -0.18
N LYS A 370 -0.14 -13.30 -0.67
CA LYS A 370 -0.10 -14.07 -1.93
C LYS A 370 -0.96 -15.33 -1.81
N TRP A 371 -0.79 -16.13 -0.76
CA TRP A 371 -1.58 -17.38 -0.56
C TRP A 371 -3.08 -17.10 -0.50
N VAL A 372 -3.51 -16.05 0.21
CA VAL A 372 -4.93 -15.65 0.27
C VAL A 372 -5.46 -15.22 -1.10
N SER A 373 -4.65 -14.54 -1.91
CA SER A 373 -5.03 -14.15 -3.28
C SER A 373 -4.92 -15.27 -4.32
N GLN A 374 -4.26 -16.38 -3.98
CA GLN A 374 -3.97 -17.50 -4.88
C GLN A 374 -4.02 -18.83 -4.09
N PRO A 375 -5.23 -19.33 -3.76
CA PRO A 375 -5.42 -20.65 -3.19
C PRO A 375 -4.87 -21.74 -4.13
N LEU A 376 -4.55 -22.90 -3.56
CA LEU A 376 -4.02 -24.03 -4.32
C LEU A 376 -5.15 -24.82 -5.00
N THR A 377 -4.82 -25.43 -6.14
CA THR A 377 -5.68 -26.36 -6.88
C THR A 377 -5.14 -27.80 -6.88
N GLU A 378 -4.07 -28.07 -6.14
CA GLU A 378 -3.42 -29.38 -6.06
C GLU A 378 -3.63 -29.98 -4.65
N PRO A 379 -4.35 -31.12 -4.51
CA PRO A 379 -4.65 -31.74 -3.22
C PRO A 379 -3.39 -32.05 -2.38
N GLN A 380 -2.30 -32.45 -3.03
CA GLN A 380 -1.05 -32.83 -2.35
C GLN A 380 -0.40 -31.62 -1.66
N CYS A 381 -0.20 -30.51 -2.39
CA CYS A 381 0.31 -29.25 -1.81
C CYS A 381 -0.61 -28.67 -0.72
N ILE A 382 -1.92 -28.95 -0.76
CA ILE A 382 -2.86 -28.57 0.31
C ILE A 382 -2.63 -29.45 1.54
N ALA A 383 -2.53 -30.77 1.37
CA ALA A 383 -2.29 -31.72 2.45
C ALA A 383 -0.96 -31.45 3.17
N GLU A 384 0.14 -31.23 2.45
CA GLU A 384 1.45 -30.92 3.05
C GLU A 384 1.42 -29.68 3.95
N ARG A 385 0.66 -28.65 3.56
CA ARG A 385 0.43 -27.46 4.40
C ARG A 385 -0.40 -27.79 5.64
N GLN A 386 -1.48 -28.57 5.48
CA GLN A 386 -2.29 -28.98 6.62
C GLN A 386 -1.52 -29.85 7.61
N ASP A 387 -0.66 -30.76 7.14
CA ASP A 387 0.18 -31.61 7.99
C ASP A 387 1.22 -30.78 8.75
N ALA A 388 1.84 -29.79 8.10
CA ALA A 388 2.72 -28.82 8.75
C ALA A 388 1.99 -27.97 9.80
N VAL A 389 0.77 -27.49 9.49
CA VAL A 389 -0.08 -26.72 10.40
C VAL A 389 -0.52 -27.55 11.60
N GLN A 390 -0.91 -28.82 11.38
CA GLN A 390 -1.28 -29.76 12.44
C GLN A 390 -0.10 -30.05 13.36
N GLU A 391 1.10 -30.33 12.81
CA GLU A 391 2.30 -30.55 13.61
C GLU A 391 2.66 -29.31 14.45
N MET A 392 2.59 -28.10 13.87
CA MET A 392 2.81 -26.83 14.59
C MET A 392 1.70 -26.48 15.61
N MET A 393 0.51 -27.06 15.44
CA MET A 393 -0.61 -26.92 16.37
C MET A 393 -0.44 -27.83 17.59
N GLU A 394 -0.20 -29.12 17.34
CA GLU A 394 -0.14 -30.19 18.35
C GLU A 394 1.16 -30.21 19.17
N SER A 395 2.28 -29.73 18.62
CA SER A 395 3.58 -29.88 19.27
C SER A 395 3.97 -28.71 20.17
N ASP A 396 4.13 -28.99 21.47
CA ASP A 396 4.83 -28.14 22.43
C ASP A 396 6.37 -28.29 22.31
N SER A 397 6.88 -28.61 21.11
CA SER A 397 8.32 -28.79 20.87
C SER A 397 9.09 -27.52 21.21
N ILE A 398 10.10 -27.65 22.08
CA ILE A 398 11.05 -26.59 22.39
C ILE A 398 11.69 -26.05 21.09
N THR A 399 11.99 -26.92 20.13
CA THR A 399 12.54 -26.57 18.81
C THR A 399 11.65 -25.62 18.03
N LEU A 400 10.33 -25.90 17.95
CA LEU A 400 9.39 -25.05 17.24
C LEU A 400 9.08 -23.75 18.01
N ASN A 401 9.11 -23.78 19.34
CA ASN A 401 9.06 -22.58 20.17
C ASN A 401 10.31 -21.69 19.98
N SER A 402 11.51 -22.27 19.88
CA SER A 402 12.74 -21.55 19.51
C SER A 402 12.66 -20.95 18.10
N ILE A 403 12.13 -21.68 17.11
CA ILE A 403 11.93 -21.16 15.75
C ILE A 403 10.90 -20.00 15.74
N ARG A 404 9.80 -20.12 16.48
CA ARG A 404 8.82 -19.02 16.67
C ARG A 404 9.49 -17.79 17.33
N SER A 405 10.41 -18.01 18.28
CA SER A 405 11.18 -16.93 18.91
C SER A 405 12.20 -16.29 17.94
N LEU A 406 12.88 -17.08 17.12
CA LEU A 406 13.86 -16.63 16.10
C LEU A 406 13.24 -15.72 15.04
N LEU A 407 11.98 -15.98 14.66
CA LEU A 407 11.21 -15.16 13.73
C LEU A 407 10.67 -13.87 14.39
N SER A 408 10.66 -13.78 15.72
CA SER A 408 10.24 -12.56 16.42
C SER A 408 11.35 -11.50 16.39
N HIS A 409 10.95 -10.23 16.25
CA HIS A 409 11.84 -9.07 16.15
C HIS A 409 12.85 -9.08 14.96
N LEU A 410 12.59 -9.86 13.90
CA LEU A 410 13.39 -9.76 12.66
C LEU A 410 13.09 -8.46 11.87
N PRO A 411 14.10 -7.80 11.29
CA PRO A 411 13.89 -6.71 10.33
C PRO A 411 13.33 -7.25 9.01
N ASP A 412 12.95 -6.36 8.09
CA ASP A 412 12.53 -6.75 6.73
C ASP A 412 13.72 -7.21 5.88
N LEU A 413 14.14 -8.47 6.08
CA LEU A 413 15.28 -9.08 5.41
C LEU A 413 15.16 -9.04 3.89
N GLU A 414 13.96 -9.24 3.32
CA GLU A 414 13.76 -9.20 1.87
C GLU A 414 13.98 -7.80 1.29
N ARG A 415 13.48 -6.75 1.96
CA ARG A 415 13.79 -5.36 1.57
C ARG A 415 15.28 -5.05 1.76
N GLY A 416 15.86 -5.47 2.88
CA GLY A 416 17.28 -5.25 3.20
C GLY A 416 18.23 -5.84 2.14
N ILE A 417 18.09 -7.12 1.79
CA ILE A 417 18.95 -7.71 0.74
C ILE A 417 18.71 -7.08 -0.64
N CYS A 418 17.54 -6.51 -0.90
CA CYS A 418 17.32 -5.72 -2.12
C CYS A 418 18.00 -4.34 -2.08
N SER A 419 18.02 -3.67 -0.92
CA SER A 419 18.75 -2.40 -0.72
C SER A 419 20.25 -2.59 -0.95
N ILE A 420 20.79 -3.68 -0.41
CA ILE A 420 22.19 -4.12 -0.55
C ILE A 420 22.51 -4.45 -2.02
N TYR A 421 21.73 -5.34 -2.66
CA TYR A 421 21.92 -5.74 -4.06
C TYR A 421 21.87 -4.57 -5.06
N HIS A 422 21.14 -3.50 -4.74
CA HIS A 422 21.06 -2.30 -5.58
C HIS A 422 22.10 -1.22 -5.22
N GLY A 423 23.07 -1.51 -4.34
CA GLY A 423 24.14 -0.57 -3.93
C GLY A 423 23.68 0.64 -3.10
N LYS A 424 22.42 0.63 -2.61
CA LYS A 424 21.78 1.79 -1.95
C LYS A 424 21.71 1.67 -0.41
N SER A 425 22.30 0.61 0.15
CA SER A 425 22.28 0.34 1.59
C SER A 425 23.31 1.13 2.38
N SER A 426 22.92 1.59 3.57
CA SER A 426 23.82 2.21 4.55
C SER A 426 24.63 1.16 5.29
N THR A 427 25.75 1.54 5.93
CA THR A 427 26.52 0.59 6.75
C THR A 427 25.73 0.10 7.97
N GLN A 428 24.78 0.90 8.46
CA GLN A 428 23.89 0.56 9.57
C GLN A 428 22.83 -0.47 9.14
N GLU A 429 22.19 -0.27 7.98
CA GLU A 429 21.25 -1.22 7.40
C GLU A 429 21.96 -2.53 7.03
N PHE A 430 23.08 -2.48 6.30
CA PHE A 430 23.85 -3.66 5.95
C PHE A 430 24.23 -4.47 7.20
N PHE A 431 24.77 -3.82 8.24
CA PHE A 431 25.17 -4.53 9.46
C PHE A 431 23.96 -5.15 10.16
N LEU A 432 22.83 -4.46 10.26
CA LEU A 432 21.58 -5.01 10.82
C LEU A 432 21.11 -6.24 10.06
N ILE A 433 21.10 -6.20 8.73
CA ILE A 433 20.65 -7.31 7.88
C ILE A 433 21.65 -8.47 7.92
N CYS A 434 22.94 -8.21 7.73
CA CYS A 434 24.02 -9.20 7.73
C CYS A 434 24.16 -9.92 9.08
N SER A 435 24.09 -9.17 10.20
CA SER A 435 24.09 -9.77 11.55
C SER A 435 22.83 -10.60 11.82
N SER A 436 21.66 -10.14 11.38
CA SER A 436 20.41 -10.92 11.50
C SER A 436 20.48 -12.24 10.72
N LEU A 437 21.00 -12.21 9.49
CA LEU A 437 21.17 -13.39 8.64
C LEU A 437 22.21 -14.36 9.21
N SER A 438 23.37 -13.87 9.67
CA SER A 438 24.38 -14.72 10.32
C SER A 438 23.88 -15.31 11.65
N ARG A 439 23.09 -14.57 12.44
CA ARG A 439 22.49 -15.08 13.67
C ARG A 439 21.48 -16.20 13.36
N LEU A 440 20.57 -15.96 12.43
CA LEU A 440 19.59 -16.96 11.98
C LEU A 440 20.28 -18.24 11.47
N GLY A 441 21.32 -18.11 10.65
CA GLY A 441 22.08 -19.26 10.16
C GLY A 441 22.69 -20.08 11.31
N LEU A 442 23.37 -19.44 12.26
CA LEU A 442 24.02 -20.12 13.38
C LEU A 442 23.03 -20.75 14.38
N GLU A 443 21.94 -20.06 14.72
CA GLU A 443 20.94 -20.59 15.65
C GLU A 443 20.11 -21.71 15.02
N LEU A 444 19.78 -21.64 13.73
CA LEU A 444 19.15 -22.75 13.01
C LEU A 444 20.10 -23.94 12.83
N GLN A 445 21.39 -23.70 12.57
CA GLN A 445 22.43 -24.75 12.52
C GLN A 445 22.47 -25.56 13.83
N ALA A 446 22.38 -24.88 14.99
CA ALA A 446 22.35 -25.53 16.30
C ALA A 446 21.08 -26.36 16.53
N LEU A 447 19.95 -26.02 15.89
CA LEU A 447 18.69 -26.75 15.98
C LEU A 447 18.58 -27.94 15.01
N LEU A 448 19.47 -28.08 14.02
CA LEU A 448 19.43 -29.15 13.00
C LEU A 448 19.22 -30.58 13.57
N PRO A 449 19.92 -31.04 14.63
CA PRO A 449 19.72 -32.39 15.16
C PRO A 449 18.32 -32.59 15.77
N ALA A 450 17.74 -31.53 16.35
CA ALA A 450 16.39 -31.55 16.89
C ALA A 450 15.34 -31.49 15.75
N VAL A 451 15.58 -30.70 14.70
CA VAL A 451 14.76 -30.69 13.48
C VAL A 451 14.71 -32.09 12.83
N GLN A 452 15.86 -32.75 12.68
CA GLN A 452 15.94 -34.08 12.06
C GLN A 452 15.24 -35.20 12.86
N SER A 453 15.11 -35.06 14.17
CA SER A 453 14.57 -36.09 15.08
C SER A 453 13.14 -35.81 15.55
N GLN A 454 12.71 -34.55 15.62
CA GLN A 454 11.39 -34.16 16.13
C GLN A 454 10.39 -33.80 15.02
N ILE A 455 10.84 -33.22 13.89
CA ILE A 455 9.94 -32.72 12.85
C ILE A 455 9.68 -33.79 11.78
N ARG A 456 8.38 -34.06 11.58
CA ARG A 456 7.82 -35.13 10.73
C ARG A 456 7.35 -34.62 9.38
N SER A 457 6.79 -33.40 9.31
CA SER A 457 6.31 -32.80 8.06
C SER A 457 7.44 -32.68 7.03
N SER A 458 7.23 -33.22 5.83
CA SER A 458 8.14 -33.12 4.68
C SER A 458 8.49 -31.66 4.36
N LEU A 459 7.46 -30.81 4.36
CA LEU A 459 7.54 -29.38 4.07
C LEU A 459 8.36 -28.64 5.13
N LEU A 460 8.02 -28.77 6.42
CA LEU A 460 8.79 -28.08 7.47
C LEU A 460 10.23 -28.57 7.54
N ARG A 461 10.44 -29.89 7.44
CA ARG A 461 11.76 -30.52 7.50
C ARG A 461 12.66 -30.04 6.37
N SER A 462 12.21 -30.08 5.12
CA SER A 462 13.00 -29.61 3.97
C SER A 462 13.36 -28.12 4.09
N LEU A 463 12.38 -27.26 4.40
CA LEU A 463 12.61 -25.81 4.56
C LEU A 463 13.64 -25.49 5.65
N LEU A 464 13.56 -26.16 6.80
CA LEU A 464 14.43 -25.91 7.96
C LEU A 464 15.83 -26.52 7.82
N LEU A 465 15.98 -27.63 7.09
CA LEU A 465 17.30 -28.22 6.81
C LEU A 465 18.09 -27.42 5.77
N ASP A 466 17.44 -26.90 4.72
CA ASP A 466 18.08 -26.09 3.66
C ASP A 466 18.55 -24.71 4.16
N THR A 467 17.84 -24.11 5.12
CA THR A 467 17.98 -22.68 5.45
C THR A 467 19.37 -22.28 5.99
N PRO A 468 20.03 -23.03 6.89
CA PRO A 468 21.33 -22.65 7.43
C PRO A 468 22.43 -22.51 6.36
N ASP A 469 22.56 -23.50 5.47
CA ASP A 469 23.58 -23.49 4.40
C ASP A 469 23.37 -22.32 3.42
N LEU A 470 22.11 -21.98 3.14
CA LEU A 470 21.75 -20.82 2.30
C LEU A 470 22.05 -19.46 2.97
N LEU A 471 22.23 -19.43 4.30
CA LEU A 471 22.59 -18.24 5.08
C LEU A 471 24.08 -18.17 5.45
N ALA A 472 24.82 -19.28 5.37
CA ALA A 472 26.22 -19.39 5.76
C ALA A 472 27.16 -18.28 5.20
N PRO A 473 27.02 -17.79 3.94
CA PRO A 473 27.87 -16.72 3.42
C PRO A 473 27.85 -15.44 4.26
N ALA A 474 26.71 -15.10 4.89
CA ALA A 474 26.56 -13.87 5.67
C ALA A 474 27.55 -13.77 6.85
N HIS A 475 27.97 -14.91 7.42
CA HIS A 475 28.94 -14.94 8.51
C HIS A 475 30.33 -14.42 8.09
N GLY A 476 30.74 -14.72 6.85
CA GLY A 476 32.02 -14.27 6.30
C GLY A 476 32.10 -12.75 6.20
N PHE A 477 31.08 -12.12 5.61
CA PHE A 477 31.00 -10.66 5.48
C PHE A 477 30.90 -9.96 6.84
N LEU A 478 30.16 -10.51 7.80
CA LEU A 478 30.02 -9.93 9.14
C LEU A 478 31.37 -9.84 9.88
N LYS A 479 32.22 -10.86 9.75
CA LYS A 479 33.50 -10.97 10.48
C LYS A 479 34.52 -9.89 10.10
N VAL A 480 34.43 -9.33 8.89
CA VAL A 480 35.33 -8.28 8.38
C VAL A 480 34.89 -6.87 8.81
N LEU A 481 33.72 -6.73 9.44
CA LEU A 481 33.14 -5.44 9.82
C LEU A 481 33.35 -5.08 11.30
N ASN A 482 33.78 -3.85 11.53
CA ASN A 482 33.79 -3.21 12.84
C ASN A 482 32.38 -2.69 13.19
N GLU A 483 31.72 -3.35 14.14
CA GLU A 483 30.37 -3.01 14.62
C GLU A 483 30.21 -1.52 14.99
N LYS A 484 31.21 -0.91 15.65
CA LYS A 484 31.13 0.49 16.11
C LYS A 484 31.17 1.47 14.94
N ALA A 485 32.00 1.20 13.95
CA ALA A 485 32.09 1.99 12.72
C ALA A 485 30.83 1.81 11.85
N ALA A 486 30.36 0.57 11.69
CA ALA A 486 29.12 0.27 10.99
C ALA A 486 27.91 1.00 11.60
N LYS A 487 27.68 0.86 12.92
CA LYS A 487 26.58 1.51 13.65
C LYS A 487 26.65 3.03 13.69
N SER A 488 27.84 3.63 13.54
CA SER A 488 28.01 5.09 13.52
C SER A 488 27.93 5.71 12.11
N GLY A 489 27.92 4.89 11.05
CA GLY A 489 28.04 5.37 9.66
C GLY A 489 29.47 5.66 9.20
N ASN A 490 30.48 5.42 10.05
CA ASN A 490 31.87 5.74 9.70
C ASN A 490 32.46 4.71 8.74
N LYS A 491 32.68 5.09 7.47
CA LYS A 491 33.26 4.22 6.45
C LYS A 491 34.79 4.09 6.53
N THR A 492 35.49 4.96 7.24
CA THR A 492 36.97 4.93 7.32
C THR A 492 37.52 3.92 8.32
N GLU A 493 36.71 3.50 9.29
CA GLU A 493 37.06 2.52 10.33
C GLU A 493 36.23 1.22 10.20
N LEU A 494 35.53 1.07 9.08
CA LEU A 494 34.49 0.05 8.85
C LEU A 494 35.05 -1.37 8.74
N PHE A 495 36.19 -1.52 8.08
CA PHE A 495 36.84 -2.81 7.87
C PHE A 495 37.84 -3.06 9.02
N SER A 496 37.64 -4.16 9.76
CA SER A 496 38.47 -4.53 10.91
C SER A 496 39.81 -5.15 10.50
N ASP A 497 39.85 -5.78 9.32
CA ASP A 497 41.06 -6.21 8.63
C ASP A 497 41.23 -5.41 7.33
N LEU A 498 42.43 -4.86 7.13
CA LEU A 498 42.81 -4.08 5.95
C LEU A 498 43.63 -4.89 4.93
N SER A 499 43.89 -6.18 5.19
CA SER A 499 44.69 -7.05 4.31
C SER A 499 44.17 -7.12 2.87
N GLY A 500 42.84 -7.12 2.69
CA GLY A 500 42.18 -7.05 1.38
C GLY A 500 42.09 -5.65 0.75
N PHE A 501 42.51 -4.60 1.46
CA PHE A 501 42.27 -3.20 1.12
C PHE A 501 43.57 -2.35 1.09
N PRO A 502 44.58 -2.71 0.26
CA PRO A 502 45.90 -2.08 0.28
C PRO A 502 45.87 -0.56 0.02
N MET A 503 44.94 -0.08 -0.82
CA MET A 503 44.75 1.35 -1.08
C MET A 503 44.30 2.11 0.18
N LEU A 504 43.46 1.51 1.03
CA LEU A 504 43.04 2.13 2.28
C LEU A 504 44.19 2.15 3.29
N GLN A 505 44.95 1.05 3.38
CA GLN A 505 46.15 0.96 4.22
C GLN A 505 47.22 2.01 3.84
N GLU A 506 47.45 2.23 2.54
CA GLU A 506 48.36 3.28 2.05
C GLU A 506 47.90 4.69 2.49
N ARG A 507 46.61 5.01 2.30
CA ARG A 507 46.03 6.32 2.68
C ARG A 507 46.06 6.54 4.19
N MET A 508 45.75 5.52 4.99
CA MET A 508 45.79 5.60 6.45
C MET A 508 47.23 5.79 6.97
N SER A 509 48.21 5.10 6.37
CA SER A 509 49.64 5.31 6.67
C SER A 509 50.10 6.74 6.34
N GLN A 510 49.69 7.27 5.19
CA GLN A 510 49.97 8.67 4.80
C GLN A 510 49.35 9.69 5.77
N ILE A 511 48.13 9.44 6.24
CA ILE A 511 47.46 10.28 7.26
C ILE A 511 48.21 10.22 8.60
N GLN A 512 48.60 9.02 9.07
CA GLN A 512 49.35 8.84 10.30
C GLN A 512 50.72 9.54 10.26
N SER A 513 51.41 9.49 9.11
CA SER A 513 52.67 10.20 8.88
C SER A 513 52.51 11.72 9.04
N VAL A 514 51.54 12.33 8.35
CA VAL A 514 51.28 13.79 8.45
C VAL A 514 50.83 14.19 9.86
N LEU A 515 50.09 13.34 10.57
CA LEU A 515 49.75 13.57 11.98
C LEU A 515 51.00 13.55 12.89
N ALA A 516 51.95 12.64 12.65
CA ALA A 516 53.21 12.58 13.38
C ALA A 516 54.09 13.82 13.12
N GLU A 517 54.16 14.31 11.88
CA GLU A 517 54.83 15.57 11.52
C GLU A 517 54.24 16.77 12.28
N ILE A 518 52.91 16.89 12.31
CA ILE A 518 52.19 17.96 13.02
C ILE A 518 52.44 17.88 14.54
N GLN A 519 52.45 16.68 15.12
CA GLN A 519 52.78 16.47 16.53
C GLN A 519 54.24 16.78 16.86
N ALA A 520 55.18 16.54 15.94
CA ALA A 520 56.58 16.90 16.10
C ALA A 520 56.78 18.43 16.12
N HIS A 521 56.11 19.16 15.21
CA HIS A 521 56.13 20.63 15.12
C HIS A 521 55.71 21.33 16.42
N ARG A 522 54.94 20.66 17.29
CA ARG A 522 54.58 21.17 18.62
C ARG A 522 55.80 21.57 19.46
N LYS A 523 56.95 20.92 19.27
CA LYS A 523 58.21 21.28 19.97
C LYS A 523 58.69 22.68 19.58
N GLU A 524 58.60 23.03 18.30
CA GLU A 524 59.00 24.32 17.74
C GLU A 524 58.03 25.43 18.19
N VAL A 525 56.73 25.18 18.12
CA VAL A 525 55.68 26.09 18.63
C VAL A 525 55.89 26.46 20.10
N ARG A 526 56.24 25.47 20.95
CA ARG A 526 56.55 25.68 22.37
C ARG A 526 57.78 26.55 22.58
N LEU A 527 58.80 26.43 21.73
CA LEU A 527 60.02 27.24 21.77
C LEU A 527 59.73 28.70 21.39
N VAL A 528 59.06 28.90 20.24
CA VAL A 528 58.72 30.23 19.69
C VAL A 528 57.86 31.04 20.67
N LEU A 529 56.80 30.44 21.21
CA LEU A 529 55.91 31.11 22.18
C LEU A 529 56.41 31.07 23.62
N LYS A 530 57.59 30.48 23.89
CA LYS A 530 58.17 30.27 25.23
C LYS A 530 57.20 29.61 26.23
N ALA A 531 56.35 28.73 25.72
CA ALA A 531 55.20 28.16 26.43
C ALA A 531 55.31 26.61 26.49
N PRO A 532 56.14 26.04 27.39
CA PRO A 532 56.48 24.61 27.37
C PRO A 532 55.28 23.67 27.62
N ALA A 533 54.24 24.16 28.32
CA ALA A 533 53.01 23.43 28.61
C ALA A 533 51.96 23.52 27.49
N LEU A 534 52.20 24.26 26.40
CA LEU A 534 51.24 24.46 25.33
C LEU A 534 50.94 23.14 24.60
N ASP A 535 49.66 22.84 24.41
CA ASP A 535 49.22 21.78 23.51
C ASP A 535 48.25 22.32 22.46
N TYR A 536 48.03 21.55 21.40
CA TYR A 536 47.05 21.90 20.38
C TYR A 536 45.62 21.75 20.90
N VAL A 537 44.75 22.69 20.50
CA VAL A 537 43.33 22.66 20.83
C VAL A 537 42.50 22.40 19.58
N THR A 538 41.39 21.68 19.72
CA THR A 538 40.37 21.53 18.67
C THR A 538 39.11 22.30 19.08
N VAL A 539 38.63 23.21 18.24
CA VAL A 539 37.44 24.04 18.52
C VAL A 539 36.58 24.13 17.26
N SER A 540 35.28 23.87 17.40
CA SER A 540 34.29 23.94 16.30
C SER A 540 34.69 23.15 15.04
N GLY A 541 35.33 21.99 15.21
CA GLY A 541 35.81 21.14 14.11
C GLY A 541 37.12 21.59 13.45
N GLN A 542 37.74 22.69 13.90
CA GLN A 542 39.09 23.07 13.49
C GLN A 542 40.10 22.51 14.49
N GLU A 543 41.01 21.68 14.01
CA GLU A 543 42.06 21.02 14.80
C GLU A 543 43.38 21.82 14.80
N PHE A 544 44.34 21.38 15.61
CA PHE A 544 45.72 21.87 15.66
C PHE A 544 45.86 23.38 15.92
N LEU A 545 44.85 23.99 16.56
CA LEU A 545 44.83 25.41 16.87
C LEU A 545 45.82 25.73 17.99
N ILE A 546 46.64 26.76 17.77
CA ILE A 546 47.53 27.31 18.79
C ILE A 546 46.77 28.45 19.50
N GLU A 547 46.33 28.22 20.74
CA GLU A 547 45.55 29.19 21.52
C GLU A 547 46.46 30.09 22.37
N VAL A 548 46.31 31.41 22.20
CA VAL A 548 47.10 32.44 22.90
C VAL A 548 46.17 33.50 23.49
N LYS A 549 46.42 33.93 24.74
CA LYS A 549 45.66 35.01 25.38
C LYS A 549 45.80 36.31 24.59
N ASN A 550 44.71 37.07 24.44
CA ASN A 550 44.71 38.31 23.65
C ASN A 550 45.75 39.33 24.15
N SER A 551 46.05 39.36 25.46
CA SER A 551 47.10 40.18 26.08
C SER A 551 48.54 39.78 25.72
N LEU A 552 48.75 38.60 25.14
CA LEU A 552 50.04 38.06 24.71
C LEU A 552 50.12 37.90 23.18
N SER A 553 49.17 38.48 22.43
CA SER A 553 49.10 38.38 20.97
C SER A 553 50.31 38.96 20.24
N SER A 554 51.06 39.87 20.88
CA SER A 554 52.33 40.42 20.38
C SER A 554 53.52 39.45 20.41
N ILE A 555 53.39 38.29 21.05
CA ILE A 555 54.41 37.21 21.04
C ILE A 555 54.24 36.32 19.81
N VAL A 556 53.10 36.38 19.13
CA VAL A 556 52.81 35.55 17.95
C VAL A 556 53.52 36.12 16.71
N PRO A 557 54.27 35.30 15.94
CA PRO A 557 54.92 35.74 14.71
C PRO A 557 53.94 36.28 13.65
N PRO A 558 54.34 37.29 12.85
CA PRO A 558 53.45 37.99 11.91
C PRO A 558 53.05 37.15 10.68
N ASP A 559 53.79 36.07 10.41
CA ASP A 559 53.51 35.08 9.36
C ASP A 559 52.41 34.05 9.75
N TRP A 560 51.99 34.02 11.03
CA TRP A 560 50.98 33.07 11.49
C TRP A 560 49.57 33.56 11.19
N VAL A 561 48.76 32.66 10.59
CA VAL A 561 47.39 32.97 10.21
C VAL A 561 46.48 32.86 11.43
N LYS A 562 45.81 33.97 11.79
CA LYS A 562 44.78 33.98 12.82
C LYS A 562 43.49 33.33 12.28
N ILE A 563 43.11 32.19 12.85
CA ILE A 563 42.00 31.35 12.39
C ILE A 563 40.69 31.70 13.11
N SER A 564 40.73 31.93 14.42
CA SER A 564 39.55 32.36 15.19
C SER A 564 39.92 33.26 16.38
N SER A 565 38.91 33.91 16.96
CA SER A 565 39.06 34.82 18.10
C SER A 565 37.88 34.71 19.04
N THR A 566 38.14 34.82 20.34
CA THR A 566 37.14 35.09 21.37
C THR A 566 37.50 36.39 22.10
N LYS A 567 36.71 36.79 23.10
CA LYS A 567 37.00 37.95 23.95
C LYS A 567 38.32 37.80 24.74
N THR A 568 38.71 36.58 25.07
CA THR A 568 39.86 36.28 25.95
C THR A 568 41.09 35.74 25.22
N VAL A 569 40.88 34.95 24.15
CA VAL A 569 41.94 34.22 23.44
C VAL A 569 41.81 34.34 21.92
N SER A 570 42.94 34.34 21.23
CA SER A 570 43.08 34.27 19.78
C SER A 570 43.71 32.94 19.39
N ARG A 571 43.32 32.38 18.25
CA ARG A 571 43.79 31.06 17.78
C ARG A 571 44.44 31.16 16.41
N TYR A 572 45.58 30.51 16.26
CA TYR A 572 46.46 30.65 15.11
C TYR A 572 46.90 29.29 14.55
N HIS A 573 47.30 29.28 13.28
CA HIS A 573 48.13 28.25 12.66
C HIS A 573 49.42 28.90 12.13
N SER A 574 50.57 28.25 12.34
CA SER A 574 51.83 28.63 11.67
C SER A 574 51.78 28.27 10.17
N PRO A 575 52.65 28.82 9.30
CA PRO A 575 52.69 28.45 7.89
C PRO A 575 52.82 26.93 7.65
N PHE A 576 53.67 26.25 8.43
CA PHE A 576 53.79 24.79 8.42
C PHE A 576 52.47 24.08 8.72
N LEU A 577 51.73 24.54 9.74
CA LEU A 577 50.42 23.97 10.06
C LEU A 577 49.39 24.26 8.97
N VAL A 578 49.37 25.45 8.37
CA VAL A 578 48.45 25.77 7.25
C VAL A 578 48.67 24.82 6.07
N GLU A 579 49.93 24.54 5.70
CA GLU A 579 50.25 23.59 4.62
C GLU A 579 49.92 22.14 5.01
N ARG A 580 50.43 21.66 6.15
CA ARG A 580 50.27 20.25 6.56
C ARG A 580 48.84 19.91 6.94
N TYR A 581 48.09 20.84 7.53
CA TYR A 581 46.65 20.68 7.77
C TYR A 581 45.85 20.65 6.47
N LYS A 582 46.20 21.48 5.46
CA LYS A 582 45.60 21.37 4.12
C LYS A 582 45.86 19.99 3.50
N LYS A 583 47.10 19.47 3.60
CA LYS A 583 47.46 18.14 3.10
C LYS A 583 46.73 17.02 3.85
N LEU A 584 46.59 17.14 5.18
CA LEU A 584 45.83 16.20 6.01
C LEU A 584 44.35 16.16 5.61
N GLN A 585 43.72 17.31 5.40
CA GLN A 585 42.31 17.37 4.99
C GLN A 585 42.09 16.83 3.57
N GLN A 586 43.01 17.07 2.64
CA GLN A 586 43.01 16.41 1.32
C GLN A 586 43.08 14.88 1.45
N LEU A 587 43.99 14.36 2.29
CA LEU A 587 44.14 12.92 2.49
C LEU A 587 42.91 12.30 3.16
N ARG A 588 42.27 12.99 4.11
CA ARG A 588 41.01 12.56 4.75
C ARG A 588 39.83 12.54 3.78
N GLU A 589 39.64 13.59 2.98
CA GLU A 589 38.60 13.62 1.95
C GLU A 589 38.86 12.54 0.88
N GLN A 590 40.11 12.31 0.48
CA GLN A 590 40.49 11.22 -0.43
C GLN A 590 40.22 9.84 0.17
N LEU A 591 40.57 9.60 1.44
CA LEU A 591 40.27 8.35 2.14
C LEU A 591 38.76 8.09 2.17
N LEU A 592 37.92 9.12 2.39
CA LEU A 592 36.46 8.96 2.38
C LEU A 592 35.94 8.50 1.00
N LEU A 593 36.50 9.03 -0.10
CA LEU A 593 36.15 8.61 -1.46
C LEU A 593 36.65 7.19 -1.77
N ASP A 594 37.89 6.85 -1.39
CA ASP A 594 38.43 5.50 -1.56
C ASP A 594 37.62 4.47 -0.74
N CYS A 595 37.27 4.77 0.52
CA CYS A 595 36.39 3.96 1.35
C CYS A 595 34.98 3.81 0.76
N GLN A 596 34.43 4.86 0.13
CA GLN A 596 33.12 4.77 -0.54
C GLN A 596 33.17 3.88 -1.80
N ARG A 597 34.29 3.84 -2.54
CA ARG A 597 34.48 2.91 -3.66
C ARG A 597 34.57 1.45 -3.18
N GLU A 598 35.42 1.17 -2.19
CA GLU A 598 35.54 -0.20 -1.66
C GLU A 598 34.26 -0.63 -0.92
N TRP A 599 33.49 0.30 -0.34
CA TRP A 599 32.14 0.01 0.17
C TRP A 599 31.19 -0.48 -0.91
N THR A 600 31.08 0.22 -2.05
CA THR A 600 30.23 -0.24 -3.16
C THR A 600 30.66 -1.62 -3.64
N ARG A 601 31.97 -1.83 -3.83
CA ARG A 601 32.54 -3.14 -4.23
C ARG A 601 32.21 -4.27 -3.25
N PHE A 602 32.20 -3.98 -1.95
CA PHE A 602 31.84 -4.94 -0.91
C PHE A 602 30.34 -5.28 -0.93
N LEU A 603 29.47 -4.31 -1.26
CA LEU A 603 28.05 -4.57 -1.52
C LEU A 603 27.85 -5.43 -2.79
N ASP A 604 28.60 -5.17 -3.86
CA ASP A 604 28.54 -5.95 -5.10
C ASP A 604 28.91 -7.43 -4.85
N GLN A 605 29.98 -7.69 -4.07
CA GLN A 605 30.41 -9.03 -3.66
C GLN A 605 29.37 -9.76 -2.80
N PHE A 606 28.70 -9.06 -1.88
CA PHE A 606 27.56 -9.64 -1.15
C PHE A 606 26.36 -9.91 -2.10
N GLY A 607 26.20 -9.06 -3.12
CA GLY A 607 25.18 -9.16 -4.16
C GLY A 607 25.24 -10.45 -4.98
N GLU A 608 26.43 -11.05 -5.17
CA GLU A 608 26.59 -12.36 -5.83
C GLU A 608 25.76 -13.46 -5.13
N HIS A 609 25.60 -13.39 -3.81
CA HIS A 609 24.84 -14.34 -3.01
C HIS A 609 23.35 -13.98 -2.83
N TYR A 610 22.86 -12.90 -3.45
CA TYR A 610 21.47 -12.39 -3.30
C TYR A 610 20.41 -13.45 -3.60
N HIS A 611 20.58 -14.27 -4.64
CA HIS A 611 19.60 -15.31 -4.97
C HIS A 611 19.55 -16.44 -3.94
N THR A 612 20.70 -16.82 -3.38
CA THR A 612 20.81 -17.84 -2.32
C THR A 612 20.12 -17.37 -1.04
N MET A 613 20.46 -16.17 -0.55
CA MET A 613 19.84 -15.59 0.63
C MET A 613 18.35 -15.27 0.42
N LYS A 614 17.93 -14.88 -0.79
CA LYS A 614 16.51 -14.72 -1.10
C LYS A 614 15.74 -16.04 -1.00
N ARG A 615 16.35 -17.18 -1.36
CA ARG A 615 15.75 -18.51 -1.20
C ARG A 615 15.55 -18.84 0.28
N ALA A 616 16.56 -18.63 1.12
CA ALA A 616 16.44 -18.76 2.59
C ALA A 616 15.33 -17.88 3.17
N ILE A 617 15.23 -16.61 2.77
CA ILE A 617 14.15 -15.71 3.25
C ILE A 617 12.77 -16.19 2.76
N SER A 618 12.67 -16.82 1.59
CA SER A 618 11.43 -17.46 1.13
C SER A 618 11.08 -18.72 1.94
N HIS A 619 12.07 -19.44 2.47
CA HIS A 619 11.83 -20.57 3.38
C HIS A 619 11.32 -20.04 4.73
N LEU A 620 12.00 -19.05 5.31
CA LEU A 620 11.57 -18.37 6.55
C LEU A 620 10.16 -17.75 6.42
N ALA A 621 9.85 -17.11 5.29
CA ALA A 621 8.51 -16.60 5.00
C ALA A 621 7.46 -17.70 4.99
N THR A 622 7.79 -18.88 4.44
CA THR A 622 6.89 -20.04 4.38
C THR A 622 6.65 -20.60 5.78
N THR A 623 7.70 -20.72 6.61
CA THR A 623 7.59 -21.13 8.02
C THR A 623 6.75 -20.15 8.85
N ASP A 624 6.91 -18.83 8.64
CA ASP A 624 6.11 -17.80 9.31
C ASP A 624 4.62 -17.83 8.87
N CYS A 625 4.35 -18.09 7.59
CA CYS A 625 2.98 -18.36 7.12
C CYS A 625 2.37 -19.61 7.77
N LEU A 626 3.12 -20.72 7.90
CA LEU A 626 2.63 -21.95 8.52
C LEU A 626 2.39 -21.77 10.02
N LEU A 627 3.27 -21.05 10.73
CA LEU A 627 3.03 -20.63 12.11
C LEU A 627 1.78 -19.74 12.24
N SER A 628 1.54 -18.85 11.28
CA SER A 628 0.36 -17.99 11.24
C SER A 628 -0.93 -18.79 11.09
N LEU A 629 -0.95 -19.78 10.18
CA LEU A 629 -2.11 -20.66 10.00
C LEU A 629 -2.31 -21.62 11.19
N ALA A 630 -1.24 -22.03 11.88
CA ALA A 630 -1.32 -22.80 13.12
C ALA A 630 -1.86 -21.98 14.31
N GLU A 631 -1.56 -20.68 14.39
CA GLU A 631 -2.15 -19.78 15.39
C GLU A 631 -3.67 -19.61 15.16
N VAL A 632 -4.11 -19.58 13.91
CA VAL A 632 -5.54 -19.62 13.54
C VAL A 632 -6.17 -20.97 13.92
N ALA A 633 -5.49 -22.09 13.62
CA ALA A 633 -5.98 -23.43 13.95
C ALA A 633 -6.11 -23.68 15.47
N LYS A 634 -5.35 -22.96 16.32
CA LYS A 634 -5.48 -23.00 17.78
C LYS A 634 -6.69 -22.22 18.32
N GLN A 635 -7.43 -21.49 17.49
CA GLN A 635 -8.66 -20.81 17.91
C GLN A 635 -9.81 -21.81 18.10
N GLY A 636 -10.71 -21.52 19.04
CA GLY A 636 -11.80 -22.44 19.39
C GLY A 636 -12.72 -22.76 18.20
N ASN A 637 -13.15 -24.02 18.10
CA ASN A 637 -14.10 -24.50 17.08
C ASN A 637 -13.61 -24.33 15.63
N TYR A 638 -12.31 -24.55 15.39
CA TYR A 638 -11.71 -24.76 14.06
C TYR A 638 -11.41 -26.24 13.83
N CYS A 639 -11.59 -26.73 12.60
CA CYS A 639 -11.29 -28.12 12.21
C CYS A 639 -10.38 -28.21 10.97
N ARG A 640 -9.74 -29.37 10.78
CA ARG A 640 -8.95 -29.69 9.59
C ARG A 640 -9.90 -30.09 8.44
N PRO A 641 -9.99 -29.32 7.33
CA PRO A 641 -10.88 -29.68 6.23
C PRO A 641 -10.31 -30.86 5.42
N LYS A 642 -11.10 -31.92 5.28
CA LYS A 642 -10.78 -33.09 4.45
C LYS A 642 -10.91 -32.71 2.97
N VAL A 643 -9.81 -32.37 2.31
CA VAL A 643 -9.81 -31.99 0.89
C VAL A 643 -9.75 -33.24 0.01
N CYS A 644 -10.70 -33.37 -0.91
CA CYS A 644 -10.86 -34.54 -1.78
C CYS A 644 -10.55 -34.22 -3.25
N GLU A 645 -9.87 -35.15 -3.92
CA GLU A 645 -9.56 -35.06 -5.35
C GLU A 645 -10.70 -35.61 -6.21
N ASN A 646 -11.10 -36.86 -5.97
CA ASN A 646 -12.11 -37.57 -6.78
C ASN A 646 -13.56 -37.19 -6.44
N ASN A 647 -13.82 -36.77 -5.20
CA ASN A 647 -15.17 -36.47 -4.72
C ASN A 647 -15.42 -34.96 -4.73
N HIS A 648 -16.04 -34.45 -5.79
CA HIS A 648 -16.51 -33.07 -5.85
C HIS A 648 -17.74 -32.90 -4.94
N GLN A 649 -17.56 -32.25 -3.79
CA GLN A 649 -18.61 -31.90 -2.83
C GLN A 649 -18.20 -30.69 -1.97
N ILE A 650 -19.17 -29.99 -1.38
CA ILE A 650 -18.96 -28.99 -0.33
C ILE A 650 -19.83 -29.41 0.86
N MET A 651 -19.21 -30.04 1.85
CA MET A 651 -19.84 -30.41 3.12
C MET A 651 -19.20 -29.61 4.24
N ILE A 652 -20.01 -28.84 4.97
CA ILE A 652 -19.61 -28.02 6.11
C ILE A 652 -20.64 -28.24 7.22
N THR A 653 -20.22 -28.63 8.42
CA THR A 653 -21.09 -28.70 9.60
C THR A 653 -20.72 -27.59 10.58
N ASP A 654 -21.73 -26.88 11.08
CA ASP A 654 -21.57 -25.77 12.03
C ASP A 654 -20.55 -24.71 11.59
N GLY A 655 -20.53 -24.41 10.29
CA GLY A 655 -19.68 -23.38 9.71
C GLY A 655 -20.02 -22.00 10.25
N ARG A 656 -19.01 -21.15 10.42
CA ARG A 656 -19.15 -19.76 10.89
C ARG A 656 -18.40 -18.81 9.95
N HIS A 657 -18.83 -17.55 9.85
CA HIS A 657 -18.19 -16.58 8.98
C HIS A 657 -16.86 -16.09 9.61
N PRO A 658 -15.67 -16.37 9.04
CA PRO A 658 -14.39 -16.24 9.75
C PRO A 658 -14.12 -14.86 10.38
N ALA A 659 -14.45 -13.77 9.65
CA ALA A 659 -14.25 -12.41 10.14
C ALA A 659 -15.33 -11.93 11.13
N ILE A 660 -16.51 -12.57 11.18
CA ILE A 660 -17.60 -12.18 12.08
C ILE A 660 -17.45 -12.91 13.42
N ASP A 661 -17.03 -14.18 13.39
CA ASP A 661 -16.65 -15.00 14.55
C ASP A 661 -15.68 -14.22 15.48
N LEU A 662 -14.64 -13.60 14.90
CA LEU A 662 -13.67 -12.76 15.60
C LEU A 662 -14.15 -11.36 15.99
N LEU A 663 -15.22 -10.83 15.38
CA LEU A 663 -15.73 -9.48 15.64
C LEU A 663 -16.87 -9.43 16.67
N MET A 664 -17.62 -10.53 16.84
CA MET A 664 -18.78 -10.56 17.74
C MET A 664 -18.46 -11.04 19.17
N GLY A 665 -17.41 -11.83 19.36
CA GLY A 665 -16.88 -12.22 20.67
C GLY A 665 -17.85 -13.00 21.56
N GLU A 666 -17.52 -13.11 22.85
CA GLU A 666 -18.27 -13.94 23.82
C GLU A 666 -19.68 -13.41 24.15
N HIS A 667 -20.00 -12.16 23.79
CA HIS A 667 -21.26 -11.50 24.19
C HIS A 667 -22.40 -11.62 23.17
N SER A 668 -22.11 -12.10 21.96
CA SER A 668 -23.12 -12.41 20.95
C SER A 668 -22.60 -13.49 20.01
N GLN A 669 -23.07 -14.73 20.16
CA GLN A 669 -22.60 -15.85 19.37
C GLN A 669 -23.16 -15.77 17.93
N TYR A 670 -22.28 -15.79 16.93
CA TYR A 670 -22.69 -15.95 15.53
C TYR A 670 -23.27 -17.36 15.34
N VAL A 671 -24.49 -17.45 14.81
CA VAL A 671 -25.20 -18.72 14.67
C VAL A 671 -24.52 -19.59 13.61
N PRO A 672 -24.03 -20.79 13.98
CA PRO A 672 -23.37 -21.69 13.04
C PRO A 672 -24.39 -22.27 12.04
N ASN A 673 -23.91 -22.60 10.84
CA ASN A 673 -24.77 -23.03 9.74
C ASN A 673 -24.14 -24.18 8.95
N HIS A 674 -24.95 -25.18 8.59
CA HIS A 674 -24.53 -26.31 7.77
C HIS A 674 -24.62 -25.97 6.26
N THR A 675 -23.80 -26.63 5.45
CA THR A 675 -23.84 -26.57 3.98
C THR A 675 -23.60 -27.96 3.42
N VAL A 676 -24.46 -28.42 2.50
CA VAL A 676 -24.28 -29.69 1.79
C VAL A 676 -24.56 -29.48 0.30
N LEU A 677 -23.52 -29.63 -0.51
CA LEU A 677 -23.57 -29.67 -1.97
C LEU A 677 -22.77 -30.87 -2.46
N GLN A 678 -23.30 -31.67 -3.38
CA GLN A 678 -22.65 -32.88 -3.89
C GLN A 678 -22.94 -33.04 -5.39
N ARG A 679 -21.91 -33.40 -6.18
CA ARG A 679 -22.00 -33.48 -7.65
C ARG A 679 -23.17 -34.38 -8.11
N ASP A 680 -23.28 -35.54 -7.50
CA ASP A 680 -24.23 -36.60 -7.91
C ASP A 680 -25.61 -36.44 -7.27
N CYS A 681 -25.82 -35.42 -6.44
CA CYS A 681 -27.06 -35.11 -5.72
C CYS A 681 -27.35 -33.60 -5.82
N LYS A 682 -27.72 -32.95 -4.71
CA LYS A 682 -28.04 -31.52 -4.66
C LYS A 682 -26.77 -30.70 -4.98
N ARG A 683 -26.74 -30.05 -6.14
CA ARG A 683 -25.67 -29.10 -6.56
C ARG A 683 -26.08 -27.64 -6.39
N THR A 684 -27.37 -27.37 -6.23
CA THR A 684 -27.95 -26.03 -6.28
C THR A 684 -28.82 -25.74 -5.06
N MET A 685 -28.47 -24.71 -4.30
CA MET A 685 -29.30 -24.18 -3.21
C MET A 685 -29.97 -22.88 -3.67
N ILE A 686 -31.30 -22.85 -3.66
CA ILE A 686 -32.08 -21.62 -3.85
C ILE A 686 -32.36 -21.05 -2.46
N ILE A 687 -31.83 -19.87 -2.16
CA ILE A 687 -31.87 -19.27 -0.82
C ILE A 687 -32.82 -18.07 -0.82
N THR A 688 -33.78 -18.09 0.09
CA THR A 688 -34.85 -17.09 0.21
C THR A 688 -34.89 -16.46 1.61
N GLY A 689 -35.68 -15.41 1.80
CA GLY A 689 -35.89 -14.75 3.10
C GLY A 689 -35.42 -13.28 3.17
N PRO A 690 -35.58 -12.62 4.33
CA PRO A 690 -35.28 -11.18 4.49
C PRO A 690 -33.79 -10.85 4.37
N ASN A 691 -33.46 -9.61 4.01
CA ASN A 691 -32.07 -9.16 3.84
C ASN A 691 -31.33 -9.01 5.17
N MET A 692 -32.06 -8.67 6.23
CA MET A 692 -31.54 -8.66 7.60
C MET A 692 -31.38 -10.06 8.22
N GLY A 693 -31.87 -11.12 7.56
CA GLY A 693 -31.82 -12.50 8.08
C GLY A 693 -30.47 -13.21 7.96
N GLY A 694 -29.40 -12.53 7.53
CA GLY A 694 -28.05 -13.10 7.46
C GLY A 694 -27.65 -13.78 6.13
N LYS A 695 -28.51 -13.78 5.10
CA LYS A 695 -28.24 -14.43 3.79
C LYS A 695 -26.84 -14.13 3.24
N SER A 696 -26.49 -12.84 3.16
CA SER A 696 -25.20 -12.39 2.62
C SER A 696 -23.99 -12.78 3.48
N SER A 697 -24.19 -13.04 4.78
CA SER A 697 -23.15 -13.61 5.66
C SER A 697 -22.96 -15.09 5.38
N TYR A 698 -24.05 -15.87 5.28
CA TYR A 698 -23.99 -17.30 4.99
C TYR A 698 -23.31 -17.60 3.63
N ILE A 699 -23.70 -16.93 2.55
CA ILE A 699 -23.10 -17.20 1.22
C ILE A 699 -21.61 -16.81 1.17
N ARG A 700 -21.20 -15.76 1.89
CA ARG A 700 -19.79 -15.38 2.03
C ARG A 700 -19.02 -16.39 2.88
N GLN A 701 -19.61 -16.87 3.96
CA GLN A 701 -19.03 -17.93 4.80
C GLN A 701 -18.67 -19.17 3.99
N VAL A 702 -19.58 -19.67 3.13
CA VAL A 702 -19.29 -20.86 2.29
C VAL A 702 -18.08 -20.61 1.39
N ALA A 703 -18.06 -19.48 0.67
CA ALA A 703 -16.92 -19.11 -0.18
C ALA A 703 -15.60 -18.97 0.60
N LEU A 704 -15.63 -18.30 1.76
CA LEU A 704 -14.45 -18.07 2.59
C LEU A 704 -13.90 -19.37 3.20
N ILE A 705 -14.76 -20.30 3.61
CA ILE A 705 -14.36 -21.62 4.11
C ILE A 705 -13.67 -22.43 3.00
N CYS A 706 -14.20 -22.43 1.77
CA CYS A 706 -13.55 -23.07 0.62
C CYS A 706 -12.17 -22.45 0.31
N VAL A 707 -12.06 -21.11 0.34
CA VAL A 707 -10.78 -20.41 0.19
C VAL A 707 -9.77 -20.80 1.27
N MET A 708 -10.18 -20.82 2.54
CA MET A 708 -9.31 -21.20 3.68
C MET A 708 -8.81 -22.65 3.56
N ALA A 709 -9.67 -23.58 3.15
CA ALA A 709 -9.28 -24.96 2.93
C ALA A 709 -8.26 -25.11 1.78
N GLN A 710 -8.49 -24.45 0.64
CA GLN A 710 -7.56 -24.47 -0.50
C GLN A 710 -6.28 -23.64 -0.26
N ILE A 711 -6.22 -22.78 0.76
CA ILE A 711 -4.96 -22.20 1.25
C ILE A 711 -4.12 -23.26 2.01
N GLY A 712 -4.73 -24.33 2.52
CA GLY A 712 -4.12 -25.28 3.45
C GLY A 712 -4.29 -24.88 4.92
N SER A 713 -5.31 -24.07 5.24
CA SER A 713 -5.66 -23.66 6.60
C SER A 713 -6.72 -24.59 7.22
N TYR A 714 -6.85 -24.52 8.55
CA TYR A 714 -8.03 -25.01 9.26
C TYR A 714 -9.21 -24.05 9.04
N VAL A 715 -10.44 -24.51 9.23
CA VAL A 715 -11.66 -23.74 8.95
C VAL A 715 -12.60 -23.65 10.16
N PRO A 716 -13.33 -22.53 10.35
CA PRO A 716 -14.26 -22.35 11.46
C PRO A 716 -15.55 -23.13 11.21
N ALA A 717 -15.51 -24.44 11.52
CA ALA A 717 -16.57 -25.41 11.38
C ALA A 717 -16.32 -26.59 12.34
N CYS A 718 -17.34 -27.38 12.68
CA CYS A 718 -17.14 -28.62 13.44
C CYS A 718 -16.48 -29.71 12.58
N GLU A 719 -16.98 -29.92 11.37
CA GLU A 719 -16.33 -30.72 10.32
C GLU A 719 -16.44 -30.02 8.95
N ALA A 720 -15.46 -30.26 8.09
CA ALA A 720 -15.52 -29.85 6.69
C ALA A 720 -14.92 -30.93 5.77
N CYS A 721 -15.59 -31.20 4.65
CA CYS A 721 -15.08 -32.05 3.58
C CYS A 721 -15.39 -31.40 2.22
N LEU A 722 -14.34 -31.14 1.44
CA LEU A 722 -14.39 -30.20 0.32
C LEU A 722 -13.64 -30.78 -0.88
N GLY A 723 -14.30 -30.86 -2.03
CA GLY A 723 -13.63 -31.07 -3.31
C GLY A 723 -12.86 -29.82 -3.72
N VAL A 724 -11.74 -29.98 -4.43
CA VAL A 724 -11.00 -28.83 -4.98
C VAL A 724 -11.86 -28.10 -6.02
N LEU A 725 -12.04 -26.79 -5.83
CA LEU A 725 -12.67 -25.88 -6.79
C LEU A 725 -11.61 -25.26 -7.71
N ASP A 726 -11.95 -25.02 -8.96
CA ASP A 726 -11.12 -24.30 -9.93
C ASP A 726 -11.29 -22.77 -9.83
N GLY A 727 -12.50 -22.32 -9.51
CA GLY A 727 -12.85 -20.92 -9.30
C GLY A 727 -14.05 -20.73 -8.38
N ILE A 728 -14.11 -19.57 -7.74
CA ILE A 728 -15.27 -19.10 -6.98
C ILE A 728 -15.74 -17.79 -7.61
N TYR A 729 -16.96 -17.80 -8.14
CA TYR A 729 -17.55 -16.72 -8.90
C TYR A 729 -18.67 -16.09 -8.08
N THR A 730 -18.52 -14.81 -7.72
CA THR A 730 -19.46 -14.11 -6.83
C THR A 730 -20.03 -12.86 -7.47
N ARG A 731 -21.36 -12.81 -7.60
CA ARG A 731 -22.12 -11.63 -8.01
C ARG A 731 -22.89 -11.13 -6.78
N MET A 732 -22.31 -10.19 -6.03
CA MET A 732 -22.83 -9.73 -4.73
C MET A 732 -22.92 -8.21 -4.62
N GLY A 733 -24.10 -7.70 -4.27
CA GLY A 733 -24.32 -6.29 -3.91
C GLY A 733 -24.69 -5.37 -5.08
N ALA A 734 -24.65 -4.06 -4.83
CA ALA A 734 -24.95 -3.00 -5.80
C ALA A 734 -23.91 -1.88 -5.66
N SER A 735 -23.14 -1.63 -6.74
CA SER A 735 -22.17 -0.54 -6.81
C SER A 735 -22.37 0.25 -8.11
N ASP A 736 -23.09 1.36 -8.02
CA ASP A 736 -23.53 2.13 -9.18
C ASP A 736 -22.37 2.85 -9.89
N ASN A 737 -22.06 2.46 -11.13
CA ASN A 737 -21.05 3.14 -11.94
C ASN A 737 -21.70 4.18 -12.88
N ILE A 738 -22.47 5.10 -12.28
CA ILE A 738 -23.25 6.17 -12.95
C ILE A 738 -22.42 6.92 -14.00
N PHE A 739 -21.14 7.15 -13.70
CA PHE A 739 -20.16 7.83 -14.57
C PHE A 739 -19.92 7.14 -15.93
N LYS A 740 -20.25 5.86 -16.10
CA LYS A 740 -20.18 5.15 -17.39
C LYS A 740 -21.39 5.39 -18.29
N GLY A 741 -22.48 5.94 -17.78
CA GLY A 741 -23.79 5.92 -18.46
C GLY A 741 -24.36 4.50 -18.63
N ARG A 742 -23.83 3.51 -17.90
CA ARG A 742 -24.41 2.17 -17.77
C ARG A 742 -25.39 2.18 -16.59
N SER A 743 -26.52 1.51 -16.75
CA SER A 743 -27.38 1.20 -15.60
C SER A 743 -26.72 0.17 -14.69
N THR A 744 -27.09 0.17 -13.42
CA THR A 744 -26.73 -0.87 -12.43
C THR A 744 -27.02 -2.27 -12.97
N PHE A 745 -28.18 -2.43 -13.62
CA PHE A 745 -28.61 -3.67 -14.29
C PHE A 745 -27.69 -4.10 -15.45
N MET A 746 -27.15 -3.15 -16.23
CA MET A 746 -26.24 -3.48 -17.34
C MET A 746 -24.90 -4.02 -16.82
N GLU A 747 -24.41 -3.52 -15.69
CA GLU A 747 -23.19 -4.06 -15.08
C GLU A 747 -23.45 -5.41 -14.39
N GLU A 748 -24.57 -5.56 -13.69
CA GLU A 748 -25.03 -6.86 -13.15
C GLU A 748 -25.17 -7.95 -14.22
N LEU A 749 -25.71 -7.62 -15.40
CA LEU A 749 -25.75 -8.56 -16.53
C LEU A 749 -24.36 -8.78 -17.17
N THR A 750 -23.44 -7.81 -17.08
CA THR A 750 -22.05 -7.99 -17.52
C THR A 750 -21.33 -8.98 -16.59
N GLU A 751 -21.43 -8.78 -15.26
CA GLU A 751 -20.92 -9.69 -14.23
C GLU A 751 -21.48 -11.11 -14.42
N ALA A 752 -22.79 -11.24 -14.58
CA ALA A 752 -23.43 -12.55 -14.80
C ALA A 752 -22.95 -13.21 -16.10
N SER A 753 -22.79 -12.45 -17.19
CA SER A 753 -22.27 -12.96 -18.48
C SER A 753 -20.81 -13.43 -18.37
N GLU A 754 -19.96 -12.69 -17.67
CA GLU A 754 -18.57 -13.08 -17.42
C GLU A 754 -18.50 -14.39 -16.62
N ILE A 755 -19.33 -14.54 -15.57
CA ILE A 755 -19.45 -15.77 -14.78
C ILE A 755 -19.94 -16.94 -15.65
N ILE A 756 -21.00 -16.75 -16.43
CA ILE A 756 -21.56 -17.75 -17.37
C ILE A 756 -20.49 -18.21 -18.37
N SER A 757 -19.59 -17.31 -18.80
CA SER A 757 -18.53 -17.62 -19.77
C SER A 757 -17.30 -18.35 -19.21
N GLN A 758 -17.14 -18.39 -17.87
CA GLN A 758 -15.91 -18.88 -17.22
C GLN A 758 -16.14 -20.04 -16.24
N ALA A 759 -17.33 -20.14 -15.63
CA ALA A 759 -17.63 -21.18 -14.65
C ALA A 759 -17.67 -22.58 -15.30
N THR A 760 -17.15 -23.58 -14.57
CA THR A 760 -17.15 -25.00 -14.97
C THR A 760 -17.95 -25.84 -13.97
N GLU A 761 -18.10 -27.13 -14.25
CA GLU A 761 -18.70 -28.11 -13.31
C GLU A 761 -17.97 -28.20 -11.95
N ARG A 762 -16.73 -27.70 -11.83
CA ARG A 762 -15.94 -27.69 -10.58
C ARG A 762 -16.02 -26.35 -9.83
N SER A 763 -16.65 -25.35 -10.42
CA SER A 763 -16.70 -24.00 -9.86
C SER A 763 -17.80 -23.85 -8.80
N LEU A 764 -17.59 -22.93 -7.85
CA LEU A 764 -18.64 -22.44 -6.96
C LEU A 764 -19.16 -21.10 -7.48
N VAL A 765 -20.41 -21.09 -7.94
CA VAL A 765 -21.13 -19.92 -8.45
C VAL A 765 -22.06 -19.40 -7.36
N ILE A 766 -22.00 -18.10 -7.08
CA ILE A 766 -22.86 -17.42 -6.10
C ILE A 766 -23.48 -16.19 -6.74
N LEU A 767 -24.81 -16.17 -6.85
CA LEU A 767 -25.58 -15.11 -7.48
C LEU A 767 -26.55 -14.50 -6.47
N ASP A 768 -26.32 -13.24 -6.09
CA ASP A 768 -27.12 -12.49 -5.11
C ASP A 768 -28.01 -11.46 -5.82
N GLU A 769 -29.32 -11.62 -5.64
CA GLU A 769 -30.40 -10.76 -6.17
C GLU A 769 -30.31 -10.43 -7.69
N LEU A 770 -29.95 -11.42 -8.51
CA LEU A 770 -29.94 -11.28 -9.98
C LEU A 770 -31.35 -10.94 -10.51
N GLY A 771 -31.44 -9.89 -11.32
CA GLY A 771 -32.68 -9.43 -11.95
C GLY A 771 -33.35 -8.24 -11.25
N ARG A 772 -32.92 -7.84 -10.04
CA ARG A 772 -33.59 -6.76 -9.27
C ARG A 772 -33.58 -5.39 -9.95
N GLY A 773 -32.66 -5.16 -10.90
CA GLY A 773 -32.47 -3.89 -11.58
C GLY A 773 -33.41 -3.61 -12.77
N THR A 774 -34.39 -4.47 -13.03
CA THR A 774 -35.32 -4.35 -14.18
C THR A 774 -36.78 -4.63 -13.76
N SER A 775 -37.69 -4.73 -14.73
CA SER A 775 -39.09 -5.07 -14.48
C SER A 775 -39.24 -6.44 -13.79
N THR A 776 -40.30 -6.63 -13.02
CA THR A 776 -40.51 -7.89 -12.29
C THR A 776 -40.61 -9.11 -13.22
N HIS A 777 -41.13 -8.94 -14.44
CA HIS A 777 -41.25 -10.06 -15.39
C HIS A 777 -39.92 -10.38 -16.07
N ASP A 778 -39.16 -9.37 -16.50
CA ASP A 778 -37.82 -9.57 -17.08
C ASP A 778 -36.85 -10.13 -16.04
N GLY A 779 -36.89 -9.61 -14.81
CA GLY A 779 -36.05 -10.05 -13.71
C GLY A 779 -36.30 -11.52 -13.34
N ILE A 780 -37.57 -11.94 -13.23
CA ILE A 780 -37.93 -13.35 -13.03
C ILE A 780 -37.49 -14.22 -14.21
N ALA A 781 -37.74 -13.78 -15.45
CA ALA A 781 -37.43 -14.57 -16.65
C ALA A 781 -35.91 -14.80 -16.81
N ILE A 782 -35.11 -13.75 -16.62
CA ILE A 782 -33.64 -13.82 -16.68
C ILE A 782 -33.11 -14.67 -15.52
N ALA A 783 -33.55 -14.41 -14.28
CA ALA A 783 -33.08 -15.16 -13.11
C ALA A 783 -33.43 -16.66 -13.20
N TYR A 784 -34.62 -17.00 -13.69
CA TYR A 784 -35.04 -18.39 -13.95
C TYR A 784 -34.16 -19.05 -15.02
N ALA A 785 -33.99 -18.40 -16.18
CA ALA A 785 -33.23 -18.97 -17.30
C ALA A 785 -31.73 -19.14 -16.96
N THR A 786 -31.12 -18.16 -16.27
CA THR A 786 -29.74 -18.26 -15.79
C THR A 786 -29.58 -19.39 -14.76
N LEU A 787 -30.51 -19.52 -13.81
CA LEU A 787 -30.47 -20.60 -12.82
C LEU A 787 -30.65 -21.98 -13.48
N GLU A 788 -31.59 -22.11 -14.42
CA GLU A 788 -31.82 -23.33 -15.19
C GLU A 788 -30.58 -23.76 -16.01
N TYR A 789 -29.86 -22.80 -16.59
CA TYR A 789 -28.59 -23.03 -17.30
C TYR A 789 -27.47 -23.55 -16.38
N PHE A 790 -27.33 -23.00 -15.17
CA PHE A 790 -26.37 -23.53 -14.19
C PHE A 790 -26.74 -24.94 -13.70
N ILE A 791 -28.03 -25.25 -13.57
CA ILE A 791 -28.52 -26.59 -13.16
C ILE A 791 -28.24 -27.65 -14.26
N LYS A 792 -28.53 -27.32 -15.53
CA LYS A 792 -28.50 -28.26 -16.66
C LYS A 792 -27.15 -28.34 -17.36
N ASP A 793 -26.60 -27.20 -17.74
CA ASP A 793 -25.55 -27.11 -18.76
C ASP A 793 -24.17 -27.01 -18.12
N VAL A 794 -23.98 -26.05 -17.20
CA VAL A 794 -22.71 -25.87 -16.47
C VAL A 794 -22.53 -26.92 -15.37
N LYS A 795 -23.61 -27.25 -14.65
CA LYS A 795 -23.65 -28.20 -13.53
C LYS A 795 -22.72 -27.85 -12.36
N SER A 796 -22.35 -26.58 -12.23
CA SER A 796 -21.54 -26.02 -11.13
C SER A 796 -22.23 -26.12 -9.76
N PHE A 797 -21.46 -26.06 -8.68
CA PHE A 797 -22.02 -25.77 -7.37
C PHE A 797 -22.60 -24.37 -7.35
N THR A 798 -23.88 -24.22 -6.99
CA THR A 798 -24.61 -22.97 -7.23
C THR A 798 -25.41 -22.53 -6.00
N LEU A 799 -25.04 -21.39 -5.42
CA LEU A 799 -25.83 -20.70 -4.39
C LEU A 799 -26.58 -19.53 -5.04
N PHE A 800 -27.90 -19.66 -5.18
CA PHE A 800 -28.72 -18.67 -5.86
C PHE A 800 -29.66 -17.98 -4.86
N VAL A 801 -29.38 -16.72 -4.52
CA VAL A 801 -30.18 -15.95 -3.55
C VAL A 801 -31.23 -15.13 -4.30
N THR A 802 -32.51 -15.30 -3.94
CA THR A 802 -33.60 -14.64 -4.68
C THR A 802 -34.79 -14.23 -3.81
N HIS A 803 -35.52 -13.24 -4.31
CA HIS A 803 -36.81 -12.78 -3.81
C HIS A 803 -37.98 -13.18 -4.73
N TYR A 804 -37.74 -14.05 -5.72
CA TYR A 804 -38.73 -14.47 -6.70
C TYR A 804 -39.30 -15.87 -6.39
N PRO A 805 -40.55 -16.00 -5.88
CA PRO A 805 -41.16 -17.29 -5.60
C PRO A 805 -41.19 -18.28 -6.80
N PRO A 806 -41.40 -17.84 -8.07
CA PRO A 806 -41.41 -18.77 -9.21
C PRO A 806 -40.11 -19.53 -9.46
N LEU A 807 -38.96 -19.05 -8.95
CA LEU A 807 -37.71 -19.81 -9.04
C LEU A 807 -37.70 -21.02 -8.12
N CYS A 808 -38.44 -21.00 -7.00
CA CYS A 808 -38.52 -22.12 -6.08
C CYS A 808 -39.22 -23.35 -6.72
N GLU A 809 -40.01 -23.13 -7.79
CA GLU A 809 -40.64 -24.19 -8.58
C GLU A 809 -39.61 -25.12 -9.26
N LEU A 810 -38.37 -24.66 -9.49
CA LEU A 810 -37.30 -25.46 -10.09
C LEU A 810 -36.91 -26.68 -9.25
N GLU A 811 -37.15 -26.68 -7.94
CA GLU A 811 -37.00 -27.87 -7.09
C GLU A 811 -37.93 -29.00 -7.51
N GLN A 812 -39.15 -28.70 -7.94
CA GLN A 812 -40.12 -29.70 -8.40
C GLN A 812 -39.74 -30.26 -9.79
N VAL A 813 -39.01 -29.48 -10.59
CA VAL A 813 -38.53 -29.90 -11.93
C VAL A 813 -37.20 -30.67 -11.84
N TYR A 814 -36.33 -30.30 -10.90
CA TYR A 814 -34.99 -30.88 -10.72
C TYR A 814 -34.74 -31.38 -9.28
N PRO A 815 -35.61 -32.25 -8.71
CA PRO A 815 -35.59 -32.60 -7.29
C PRO A 815 -34.31 -33.32 -6.83
N GLN A 816 -33.58 -33.96 -7.75
CA GLN A 816 -32.28 -34.59 -7.47
C GLN A 816 -31.12 -33.59 -7.38
N HIS A 817 -31.27 -32.36 -7.89
CA HIS A 817 -30.16 -31.40 -8.05
C HIS A 817 -30.38 -30.04 -7.38
N VAL A 818 -31.64 -29.64 -7.22
CA VAL A 818 -32.05 -28.36 -6.64
C VAL A 818 -32.68 -28.60 -5.27
N SER A 819 -32.39 -27.71 -4.32
CA SER A 819 -33.00 -27.68 -2.99
C SER A 819 -33.31 -26.24 -2.58
N ASN A 820 -34.52 -26.00 -2.09
CA ASN A 820 -34.94 -24.71 -1.55
C ASN A 820 -34.52 -24.56 -0.09
N PHE A 821 -34.10 -23.36 0.30
CA PHE A 821 -33.74 -22.98 1.67
C PHE A 821 -34.22 -21.56 1.99
N HIS A 822 -34.34 -21.26 3.28
CA HIS A 822 -34.58 -19.91 3.80
C HIS A 822 -33.80 -19.65 5.09
N MET A 823 -33.61 -18.38 5.44
CA MET A 823 -33.16 -18.01 6.79
C MET A 823 -34.35 -18.00 7.75
N ALA A 824 -34.25 -18.75 8.84
CA ALA A 824 -35.30 -18.92 9.84
C ALA A 824 -35.55 -17.64 10.66
N PHE A 825 -36.81 -17.47 11.04
CA PHE A 825 -37.28 -16.42 11.94
C PHE A 825 -38.45 -16.94 12.76
N LEU A 826 -38.60 -16.45 13.99
CA LEU A 826 -39.79 -16.65 14.80
C LEU A 826 -40.74 -15.47 14.63
N LEU A 827 -42.03 -15.78 14.64
CA LEU A 827 -43.10 -14.82 14.89
C LEU A 827 -43.61 -15.12 16.30
N ASN A 828 -43.57 -14.13 17.19
CA ASN A 828 -44.16 -14.28 18.51
C ASN A 828 -45.67 -14.03 18.39
N GLU A 829 -46.49 -15.05 18.67
CA GLU A 829 -47.93 -14.86 18.88
C GLU A 829 -48.17 -14.12 20.21
N PRO A 830 -49.22 -13.27 20.33
CA PRO A 830 -49.52 -12.56 21.57
C PRO A 830 -50.05 -13.51 22.65
N ASP A 831 -49.63 -13.29 23.90
CA ASP A 831 -50.09 -14.08 25.05
C ASP A 831 -51.60 -13.90 25.28
N VAL A 832 -52.38 -14.95 25.01
CA VAL A 832 -53.86 -14.95 25.03
C VAL A 832 -54.40 -14.98 26.48
N THR A 833 -54.21 -13.89 27.24
CA THR A 833 -54.59 -13.82 28.67
C THR A 833 -55.18 -12.50 29.20
N THR A 834 -55.40 -11.47 28.37
CA THR A 834 -56.10 -10.23 28.80
C THR A 834 -57.11 -9.73 27.77
N ASP A 835 -58.31 -9.37 28.25
CA ASP A 835 -59.41 -8.79 27.44
C ASP A 835 -59.11 -7.37 26.89
N ALA A 836 -59.96 -6.94 25.95
CA ALA A 836 -60.00 -5.68 25.18
C ALA A 836 -59.28 -5.70 23.81
N ASP A 837 -59.89 -5.02 22.83
CA ASP A 837 -59.65 -5.17 21.38
C ASP A 837 -58.36 -4.51 20.83
N GLU A 838 -57.26 -4.49 21.60
CA GLU A 838 -55.95 -4.03 21.10
C GLU A 838 -55.13 -5.21 20.55
N VAL A 839 -55.10 -5.34 19.23
CA VAL A 839 -54.27 -6.33 18.52
C VAL A 839 -52.79 -5.97 18.69
N GLN A 840 -52.13 -6.58 19.69
CA GLN A 840 -50.70 -6.39 19.88
C GLN A 840 -49.89 -6.94 18.68
N PRO A 841 -48.81 -6.24 18.28
CA PRO A 841 -48.12 -6.53 17.02
C PRO A 841 -47.29 -7.81 17.07
N GLU A 842 -47.40 -8.63 16.02
CA GLU A 842 -46.54 -9.80 15.78
C GLU A 842 -45.06 -9.36 15.71
N PHE A 843 -44.26 -9.72 16.71
CA PHE A 843 -42.83 -9.39 16.77
C PHE A 843 -42.00 -10.46 16.06
N ILE A 844 -40.99 -10.04 15.28
CA ILE A 844 -40.13 -10.95 14.50
C ILE A 844 -38.75 -11.06 15.13
N THR A 845 -38.35 -12.29 15.43
CA THR A 845 -36.98 -12.59 15.87
C THR A 845 -36.23 -13.34 14.77
N PHE A 846 -35.19 -12.73 14.18
CA PHE A 846 -34.34 -13.42 13.22
C PHE A 846 -33.46 -14.45 13.94
N LEU A 847 -33.49 -15.71 13.49
CA LEU A 847 -32.69 -16.78 14.12
C LEU A 847 -31.30 -16.94 13.49
N TYR A 848 -31.05 -16.34 12.32
CA TYR A 848 -29.78 -16.44 11.57
C TYR A 848 -29.33 -17.88 11.21
N GLN A 849 -30.23 -18.86 11.39
CA GLN A 849 -30.06 -20.26 11.00
C GLN A 849 -30.71 -20.50 9.63
N LEU A 850 -30.06 -21.29 8.78
CA LEU A 850 -30.59 -21.74 7.50
C LEU A 850 -31.46 -23.00 7.69
N THR A 851 -32.66 -22.98 7.13
CA THR A 851 -33.65 -24.06 7.18
C THR A 851 -34.07 -24.49 5.77
N GLU A 852 -34.29 -25.78 5.56
CA GLU A 852 -34.75 -26.34 4.29
C GLU A 852 -36.21 -25.92 3.99
N GLY A 853 -36.56 -25.92 2.70
CA GLY A 853 -37.82 -25.41 2.18
C GLY A 853 -37.75 -23.93 1.79
N ALA A 854 -38.63 -23.49 0.90
CA ALA A 854 -38.75 -22.09 0.53
C ALA A 854 -39.38 -21.25 1.64
N ALA A 855 -39.00 -19.97 1.74
CA ALA A 855 -39.60 -19.04 2.69
C ALA A 855 -41.12 -18.91 2.49
N GLY A 856 -41.86 -18.79 3.59
CA GLY A 856 -43.30 -18.53 3.58
C GLY A 856 -43.67 -17.12 3.08
N ARG A 857 -44.88 -16.67 3.45
CA ARG A 857 -45.44 -15.37 3.01
C ARG A 857 -44.51 -14.17 3.32
N SER A 858 -44.72 -13.09 2.56
CA SER A 858 -43.85 -11.92 2.48
C SER A 858 -43.53 -11.24 3.82
N TYR A 859 -42.37 -11.55 4.36
CA TYR A 859 -41.71 -10.90 5.51
C TYR A 859 -41.46 -9.39 5.34
N GLY A 860 -41.57 -8.82 4.13
CA GLY A 860 -41.31 -7.40 3.89
C GLY A 860 -42.25 -6.46 4.66
N LEU A 861 -43.52 -6.84 4.82
CA LEU A 861 -44.50 -6.10 5.63
C LEU A 861 -44.17 -6.15 7.13
N ASN A 862 -43.59 -7.26 7.57
CA ASN A 862 -43.17 -7.49 8.94
C ASN A 862 -41.92 -6.68 9.28
N VAL A 863 -40.94 -6.59 8.37
CA VAL A 863 -39.81 -5.66 8.50
C VAL A 863 -40.25 -4.20 8.41
N ALA A 864 -41.27 -3.88 7.60
CA ALA A 864 -41.86 -2.55 7.55
C ALA A 864 -42.51 -2.13 8.89
N ARG A 865 -43.13 -3.07 9.62
CA ARG A 865 -43.63 -2.83 10.99
C ARG A 865 -42.49 -2.51 11.97
N LEU A 866 -41.35 -3.20 11.87
CA LEU A 866 -40.13 -2.90 12.66
C LEU A 866 -39.47 -1.55 12.29
N ALA A 867 -39.94 -0.88 11.24
CA ALA A 867 -39.51 0.46 10.82
C ALA A 867 -40.58 1.54 11.11
N ASP A 868 -41.49 1.26 12.06
CA ASP A 868 -42.59 2.13 12.52
C ASP A 868 -43.52 2.62 11.39
N ILE A 869 -43.71 1.83 10.33
CA ILE A 869 -44.64 2.16 9.24
C ILE A 869 -46.09 1.89 9.71
N PRO A 870 -47.00 2.89 9.67
CA PRO A 870 -48.35 2.77 10.24
C PRO A 870 -49.18 1.60 9.72
N ASP A 871 -49.82 0.86 10.62
CA ASP A 871 -50.62 -0.33 10.28
C ASP A 871 -51.73 -0.14 9.22
N PRO A 872 -52.41 1.03 9.06
CA PRO A 872 -53.34 1.24 7.94
C PRO A 872 -52.68 1.07 6.55
N ILE A 873 -51.38 1.38 6.44
CA ILE A 873 -50.57 1.14 5.24
C ILE A 873 -50.24 -0.36 5.15
N LEU A 874 -49.81 -0.99 6.25
CA LEU A 874 -49.45 -2.42 6.29
C LEU A 874 -50.65 -3.33 5.96
N HIS A 875 -51.84 -3.09 6.52
CA HIS A 875 -53.08 -3.80 6.18
C HIS A 875 -53.44 -3.64 4.69
N THR A 876 -53.30 -2.43 4.15
CA THR A 876 -53.58 -2.15 2.72
C THR A 876 -52.58 -2.87 1.81
N ALA A 877 -51.30 -2.85 2.17
CA ALA A 877 -50.23 -3.53 1.43
C ALA A 877 -50.35 -5.06 1.53
N SER A 878 -50.70 -5.61 2.71
CA SER A 878 -50.98 -7.04 2.92
C SER A 878 -52.12 -7.53 2.03
N ARG A 879 -53.25 -6.81 2.02
CA ARG A 879 -54.37 -7.11 1.13
C ARG A 879 -53.96 -7.08 -0.33
N LYS A 880 -53.18 -6.08 -0.77
CA LYS A 880 -52.74 -5.95 -2.16
C LYS A 880 -51.70 -6.98 -2.59
N ALA A 881 -50.78 -7.37 -1.71
CA ALA A 881 -49.84 -8.46 -1.95
C ALA A 881 -50.58 -9.78 -2.19
N ARG A 882 -51.53 -10.14 -1.30
CA ARG A 882 -52.35 -11.35 -1.44
C ARG A 882 -53.26 -11.32 -2.69
N GLU A 883 -53.81 -10.16 -3.03
CA GLU A 883 -54.62 -9.96 -4.25
C GLU A 883 -53.78 -10.23 -5.52
N LEU A 884 -52.56 -9.69 -5.59
CA LEU A 884 -51.63 -9.88 -6.70
C LEU A 884 -51.13 -11.33 -6.79
N GLU A 885 -50.71 -11.93 -5.67
CA GLU A 885 -50.24 -13.32 -5.58
C GLU A 885 -51.28 -14.30 -6.12
N LEU A 886 -52.53 -14.21 -5.62
CA LEU A 886 -53.62 -15.07 -6.05
C LEU A 886 -53.96 -14.86 -7.54
N MET A 887 -53.99 -13.60 -8.02
CA MET A 887 -54.30 -13.30 -9.42
C MET A 887 -53.24 -13.83 -10.39
N VAL A 888 -51.95 -13.67 -10.06
CA VAL A 888 -50.84 -14.16 -10.88
C VAL A 888 -50.79 -15.70 -10.88
N ASN A 889 -50.91 -16.33 -9.70
CA ASN A 889 -50.84 -17.78 -9.59
C ASN A 889 -52.06 -18.47 -10.22
N ALA A 890 -53.27 -17.91 -10.10
CA ALA A 890 -54.46 -18.42 -10.79
C ALA A 890 -54.31 -18.35 -12.32
N ARG A 891 -53.80 -17.23 -12.86
CA ARG A 891 -53.55 -17.08 -14.31
C ARG A 891 -52.47 -18.04 -14.80
N ARG A 892 -51.34 -18.16 -14.09
CA ARG A 892 -50.26 -19.11 -14.43
C ARG A 892 -50.76 -20.56 -14.39
N LYS A 893 -51.52 -20.97 -13.37
CA LYS A 893 -52.11 -22.32 -13.28
C LYS A 893 -53.09 -22.57 -14.44
N TYR A 894 -54.04 -21.66 -14.68
CA TYR A 894 -55.03 -21.82 -15.74
C TYR A 894 -54.38 -21.93 -17.13
N GLN A 895 -53.42 -21.05 -17.45
CA GLN A 895 -52.73 -21.07 -18.74
C GLN A 895 -51.86 -22.34 -18.90
N LYS A 896 -51.14 -22.78 -17.86
CA LYS A 896 -50.36 -24.03 -17.87
C LYS A 896 -51.25 -25.25 -18.10
N LEU A 897 -52.42 -25.30 -17.44
CA LEU A 897 -53.41 -26.37 -17.64
C LEU A 897 -54.00 -26.35 -19.05
N LEU A 898 -54.38 -25.17 -19.56
CA LEU A 898 -54.93 -25.01 -20.90
C LEU A 898 -53.93 -25.44 -21.98
N SER A 899 -52.67 -25.00 -21.89
CA SER A 899 -51.62 -25.37 -22.84
C SER A 899 -51.26 -26.86 -22.78
N ALA A 900 -51.28 -27.48 -21.59
CA ALA A 900 -51.11 -28.93 -21.46
C ALA A 900 -52.28 -29.69 -22.13
N LEU A 901 -53.52 -29.30 -21.82
CA LEU A 901 -54.73 -29.90 -22.39
C LEU A 901 -54.77 -29.76 -23.93
N TRP A 902 -54.37 -28.62 -24.47
CA TRP A 902 -54.31 -28.35 -25.91
C TRP A 902 -53.30 -29.23 -26.68
N SER A 903 -52.35 -29.85 -25.97
CA SER A 903 -51.38 -30.77 -26.57
C SER A 903 -51.84 -32.24 -26.61
N ILE A 904 -53.01 -32.55 -26.04
CA ILE A 904 -53.52 -33.91 -25.91
C ILE A 904 -54.49 -34.25 -27.05
N CYS A 905 -54.07 -35.19 -27.91
CA CYS A 905 -54.88 -35.69 -29.02
C CYS A 905 -55.46 -37.10 -28.78
N ASP A 906 -55.02 -37.83 -27.76
CA ASP A 906 -55.46 -39.20 -27.47
C ASP A 906 -56.22 -39.32 -26.15
N LYS A 907 -57.16 -40.28 -26.11
CA LYS A 907 -58.03 -40.51 -24.96
C LYS A 907 -57.27 -40.92 -23.69
N SER A 908 -56.19 -41.70 -23.80
CA SER A 908 -55.48 -42.24 -22.64
C SER A 908 -54.66 -41.17 -21.91
N SER A 909 -54.06 -40.23 -22.66
CA SER A 909 -53.40 -39.06 -22.09
C SER A 909 -54.42 -38.08 -21.49
N LEU A 910 -55.61 -37.95 -22.09
CA LEU A 910 -56.69 -37.13 -21.54
C LEU A 910 -57.22 -37.69 -20.20
N GLU A 911 -57.43 -39.00 -20.12
CA GLU A 911 -57.86 -39.68 -18.88
C GLU A 911 -56.80 -39.56 -17.78
N LYS A 912 -55.51 -39.73 -18.10
CA LYS A 912 -54.40 -39.46 -17.15
C LYS A 912 -54.33 -38.00 -16.71
N TRP A 913 -54.52 -37.06 -17.64
CA TRP A 913 -54.50 -35.62 -17.34
C TRP A 913 -55.66 -35.23 -16.43
N LEU A 914 -56.86 -35.75 -16.66
CA LEU A 914 -58.01 -35.59 -15.79
C LEU A 914 -57.72 -36.13 -14.38
N GLN A 915 -57.26 -37.38 -14.26
CA GLN A 915 -56.91 -38.01 -12.98
C GLN A 915 -55.78 -37.27 -12.21
N SER A 916 -54.96 -36.47 -12.90
CA SER A 916 -53.85 -35.72 -12.31
C SER A 916 -54.20 -34.27 -11.97
N ASN A 917 -55.36 -33.75 -12.39
CA ASN A 917 -55.72 -32.32 -12.29
C ASN A 917 -57.17 -32.05 -11.84
N SER A 918 -57.96 -33.08 -11.56
CA SER A 918 -59.27 -33.01 -10.88
C SER A 918 -59.11 -32.74 -9.38
#